data_AF-A0A8H6MH06-F1
#
_entry.id   AF-A0A8H6MH06-F1
#
_cell.length_a   1.000
_cell.length_b   1.000
_cell.length_c   1.000
_cell.angle_alpha   90.00
_cell.angle_beta   90.00
_cell.angle_gamma   90.00
#
_symmetry.space_group_name_H-M   'P 1'
#
loop_
_entity.id
_entity.type
_entity.pdbx_description
1 polymer ?
#
loop_
_entity_poly.entity_id
_entity_poly.type
_entity_poly.pdbx_seq_one_letter_code
_entity_poly.pdbx_strand_id
1 'polypeptide(L)'
;MAAPADLNILDLSGKYVMNKELSDKRIDTMLSLQGVGWIKRKAITLATVTLFVKHFKNEDGFEVVNIDQTISGGIPASSEMRTLTGNPRETEDVTFGHIITKSKRVKVDELDVSFLKSGWTADTIEHGLIHSYTESNTPKSGTTWIASQAWGLEEINGERRYTRHIKFTGPKAEDIEAVLVYDYPPKPLLDIDINSRGHKVSIPIERTMIKATRFLTAPWVLIILGIGYIIALAFLSRARSFLVPAESVITCTSTFLRANNQCGLNGQDCIPMNRSQVFDFKCPAQCANVILQNPRTVGNEQIAFKPLLVGGGDSERTYRGDSFVCAAAQQAGIISGSEGGCGQLQLLPDFTDFLPTTANGLTSIGFPTIFPLAFRFSPNTSLKHCSDNRNGVLAFDILVTCLLFLVLRPKAIVLYWCLVCIGFWHVSLFSQPNNDPPAIDEIFGRFLPTLFVAYAFWRSAIRFTMPKIIAKAPLESCVLYLSGFWVGVLNNLTFDRLPLSRLTSSDIGKRAGGVVTLVVLIVVVAVCAINQVLVIRKTGWLPYYVGWYLVGGLVIMVLALLPGLSLRLHHYIIPIILLPGTAFPTKLSAIYQGLLLGLFLNGVAAFGFDPIVQSAAALRQDATLGSLLPTFLTNSTTWDASSPLANQTLKWAPLPQDAESLWSGFALLVDDIERYAGTGLEFALGGLNASIPHFFRLAFMSDSQTGDFTKAATLWPNGTWVDPLPGGSY
;
A
#
# COMPACT_ATOMS: atom_id res chain seq x y z
N MET A 1 7.92 -30.11 -12.53
CA MET A 1 9.05 -29.20 -12.72
C MET A 1 10.32 -29.99 -12.93
N ALA A 2 10.99 -29.75 -14.06
CA ALA A 2 12.15 -30.52 -14.48
C ALA A 2 13.37 -30.35 -13.56
N ALA A 3 14.15 -31.41 -13.44
CA ALA A 3 15.50 -31.40 -12.88
C ALA A 3 16.47 -30.61 -13.79
N PRO A 4 17.49 -29.94 -13.22
CA PRO A 4 18.52 -29.27 -13.99
C PRO A 4 19.24 -30.23 -14.95
N ALA A 5 19.69 -29.74 -16.10
CA ALA A 5 20.41 -30.57 -17.08
C ALA A 5 21.77 -31.09 -16.56
N ASP A 6 22.37 -30.42 -15.57
CA ASP A 6 23.61 -30.80 -14.90
C ASP A 6 23.41 -31.82 -13.76
N LEU A 7 22.18 -32.00 -13.26
CA LEU A 7 21.89 -33.08 -12.33
C LEU A 7 22.10 -34.42 -13.05
N ASN A 8 22.83 -35.37 -12.49
CA ASN A 8 23.01 -36.70 -13.06
C ASN A 8 22.97 -37.77 -11.97
N ILE A 9 22.91 -39.05 -12.34
CA ILE A 9 22.74 -40.16 -11.38
C ILE A 9 24.00 -40.42 -10.51
N LEU A 10 25.13 -39.79 -10.83
CA LEU A 10 26.37 -39.81 -10.03
C LEU A 10 26.37 -38.72 -8.95
N ASP A 11 25.52 -37.69 -9.06
CA ASP A 11 25.28 -36.68 -8.03
C ASP A 11 23.80 -36.29 -7.99
N LEU A 12 23.04 -36.93 -7.10
CA LEU A 12 21.65 -36.62 -6.86
C LEU A 12 21.47 -35.51 -5.80
N SER A 13 22.54 -34.83 -5.39
CA SER A 13 22.47 -33.83 -4.32
C SER A 13 21.49 -32.71 -4.66
N GLY A 14 20.49 -32.51 -3.81
CA GLY A 14 19.43 -31.56 -4.11
C GLY A 14 18.28 -31.60 -3.14
N LYS A 15 17.34 -30.68 -3.37
CA LYS A 15 16.04 -30.67 -2.70
C LYS A 15 15.01 -31.12 -3.72
N TYR A 16 14.16 -32.06 -3.33
CA TYR A 16 13.14 -32.63 -4.20
C TYR A 16 11.80 -32.61 -3.50
N VAL A 17 10.73 -32.30 -4.22
CA VAL A 17 9.36 -32.33 -3.68
C VAL A 17 8.59 -33.40 -4.41
N MET A 18 8.01 -34.35 -3.67
CA MET A 18 7.22 -35.42 -4.29
C MET A 18 6.00 -34.83 -5.00
N ASN A 19 5.87 -35.11 -6.30
CA ASN A 19 4.72 -34.73 -7.08
C ASN A 19 3.66 -35.82 -6.99
N LYS A 20 2.63 -35.59 -6.18
CA LYS A 20 1.59 -36.60 -5.89
C LYS A 20 0.63 -36.84 -7.05
N GLU A 21 0.50 -35.89 -7.97
CA GLU A 21 -0.37 -36.06 -9.14
C GLU A 21 0.27 -36.98 -10.18
N LEU A 22 1.60 -36.92 -10.29
CA LEU A 22 2.39 -37.73 -11.21
C LEU A 22 2.90 -39.03 -10.59
N SER A 23 2.94 -39.12 -9.26
CA SER A 23 3.25 -40.36 -8.55
C SER A 23 2.05 -41.30 -8.54
N ASP A 24 2.33 -42.59 -8.44
CA ASP A 24 1.29 -43.61 -8.45
C ASP A 24 0.40 -43.55 -7.21
N LYS A 25 -0.91 -43.72 -7.38
CA LYS A 25 -1.89 -43.67 -6.28
C LYS A 25 -1.85 -44.91 -5.39
N ARG A 26 -1.28 -46.02 -5.87
CA ARG A 26 -1.15 -47.30 -5.14
C ARG A 26 -0.18 -47.24 -3.96
N ILE A 27 0.51 -46.11 -3.76
CA ILE A 27 1.43 -45.91 -2.63
C ILE A 27 0.71 -45.96 -1.28
N ASP A 28 -0.53 -45.48 -1.18
CA ASP A 28 -1.32 -45.63 0.06
C ASP A 28 -1.58 -47.11 0.39
N THR A 29 -1.83 -47.92 -0.65
CA THR A 29 -2.00 -49.37 -0.52
C THR A 29 -0.71 -50.04 -0.02
N MET A 30 0.44 -49.68 -0.60
CA MET A 30 1.75 -50.19 -0.16
C MET A 30 2.02 -49.85 1.30
N LEU A 31 1.84 -48.58 1.71
CA LEU A 31 2.01 -48.16 3.11
C LEU A 31 1.08 -48.95 4.04
N SER A 32 -0.14 -49.26 3.61
CA SER A 32 -1.06 -50.10 4.38
C SER A 32 -0.54 -51.52 4.55
N LEU A 33 -0.03 -52.15 3.49
CA LEU A 33 0.54 -53.50 3.52
C LEU A 33 1.84 -53.58 4.33
N GLN A 34 2.57 -52.47 4.43
CA GLN A 34 3.76 -52.33 5.28
C GLN A 34 3.43 -52.10 6.77
N GLY A 35 2.14 -52.08 7.15
CA GLY A 35 1.72 -51.91 8.55
C GLY A 35 1.60 -50.46 9.03
N VAL A 36 1.72 -49.47 8.14
CA VAL A 36 1.56 -48.06 8.52
C VAL A 36 0.09 -47.76 8.82
N GLY A 37 -0.23 -47.34 10.05
CA GLY A 37 -1.61 -47.08 10.49
C GLY A 37 -2.35 -46.00 9.69
N TRP A 38 -3.68 -46.13 9.59
CA TRP A 38 -4.55 -45.29 8.74
C TRP A 38 -4.38 -43.78 8.95
N ILE A 39 -4.24 -43.33 10.21
CA ILE A 39 -4.06 -41.89 10.53
C ILE A 39 -2.75 -41.36 9.94
N LYS A 40 -1.63 -42.08 10.13
CA LYS A 40 -0.32 -41.70 9.56
C LYS A 40 -0.39 -41.67 8.04
N ARG A 41 -1.04 -42.65 7.40
CA ARG A 41 -1.20 -42.67 5.94
C ARG A 41 -1.98 -41.47 5.41
N LYS A 42 -3.13 -41.15 6.01
CA LYS A 42 -3.91 -39.94 5.63
C LYS A 42 -3.11 -38.66 5.81
N ALA A 43 -2.33 -38.57 6.88
CA ALA A 43 -1.47 -37.42 7.12
C ALA A 43 -0.37 -37.32 6.04
N ILE A 44 0.26 -38.43 5.64
CA ILE A 44 1.22 -38.49 4.52
C ILE A 44 0.54 -38.10 3.19
N THR A 45 -0.69 -38.57 2.93
CA THR A 45 -1.46 -38.21 1.73
C THR A 45 -1.79 -36.72 1.65
N LEU A 46 -1.95 -36.03 2.78
CA LEU A 46 -2.24 -34.60 2.82
C LEU A 46 -0.98 -33.72 2.88
N ALA A 47 0.11 -34.22 3.46
CA ALA A 47 1.33 -33.45 3.72
C ALA A 47 2.28 -33.36 2.51
N THR A 48 3.01 -32.26 2.38
CA THR A 48 4.09 -32.17 1.37
C THR A 48 5.28 -33.02 1.82
N VAL A 49 5.71 -33.96 0.98
CA VAL A 49 6.92 -34.77 1.20
C VAL A 49 8.08 -34.13 0.46
N THR A 50 9.12 -33.75 1.19
CA THR A 50 10.35 -33.14 0.65
C THR A 50 11.54 -34.02 0.98
N LEU A 51 12.38 -34.32 -0.01
CA LEU A 51 13.66 -34.99 0.18
C LEU A 51 14.80 -33.97 0.13
N PHE A 52 15.72 -34.06 1.09
CA PHE A 52 17.02 -33.40 1.04
C PHE A 52 18.07 -34.48 0.83
N VAL A 53 18.57 -34.57 -0.39
CA VAL A 53 19.51 -35.60 -0.80
C VAL A 53 20.92 -35.03 -0.76
N LYS A 54 21.85 -35.78 -0.15
CA LYS A 54 23.30 -35.57 -0.27
C LYS A 54 23.91 -36.82 -0.86
N HIS A 55 24.57 -36.68 -2.00
CA HIS A 55 25.26 -37.76 -2.68
C HIS A 55 26.76 -37.48 -2.66
N PHE A 56 27.54 -38.37 -2.02
CA PHE A 56 28.97 -38.18 -1.83
C PHE A 56 29.70 -39.53 -1.71
N LYS A 57 31.03 -39.52 -1.78
CA LYS A 57 31.85 -40.68 -1.42
C LYS A 57 32.34 -40.56 0.02
N ASN A 58 32.27 -41.63 0.80
CA ASN A 58 32.79 -41.66 2.16
C ASN A 58 34.33 -41.80 2.18
N GLU A 59 34.91 -41.83 3.38
CA GLU A 59 36.37 -41.95 3.59
C GLU A 59 36.96 -43.22 2.95
N ASP A 60 36.17 -44.31 2.89
CA ASP A 60 36.55 -45.57 2.25
C ASP A 60 36.36 -45.57 0.72
N GLY A 61 35.92 -44.45 0.13
CA GLY A 61 35.67 -44.30 -1.31
C GLY A 61 34.36 -44.89 -1.80
N PHE A 62 33.51 -45.44 -0.93
CA PHE A 62 32.18 -45.93 -1.28
C PHE A 62 31.19 -44.78 -1.49
N GLU A 63 30.34 -44.94 -2.48
CA GLU A 63 29.27 -44.01 -2.80
C GLU A 63 28.14 -44.08 -1.77
N VAL A 64 27.70 -42.92 -1.28
CA VAL A 64 26.68 -42.77 -0.23
C VAL A 64 25.63 -41.76 -0.64
N VAL A 65 24.37 -42.20 -0.64
CA VAL A 65 23.20 -41.33 -0.78
C VAL A 65 22.53 -41.20 0.59
N ASN A 66 22.64 -40.03 1.20
CA ASN A 66 21.89 -39.69 2.41
C ASN A 66 20.63 -38.89 2.05
N ILE A 67 19.47 -39.32 2.53
CA ILE A 67 18.17 -38.73 2.22
C ILE A 67 17.49 -38.35 3.52
N ASP A 68 17.42 -37.07 3.81
CA ASP A 68 16.60 -36.55 4.90
C ASP A 68 15.22 -36.21 4.35
N GLN A 69 14.20 -36.95 4.77
CA GLN A 69 12.82 -36.74 4.36
C GLN A 69 12.07 -35.91 5.40
N THR A 70 11.49 -34.79 4.97
CA THR A 70 10.60 -33.99 5.80
C THR A 70 9.17 -34.05 5.30
N ILE A 71 8.24 -34.16 6.25
CA ILE A 71 6.81 -34.22 6.00
C ILE A 71 6.17 -33.04 6.73
N SER A 72 5.45 -32.17 6.00
CA SER A 72 4.80 -31.00 6.61
C SER A 72 3.74 -31.40 7.65
N GLY A 73 3.57 -30.60 8.71
CA GLY A 73 2.50 -30.83 9.70
C GLY A 73 2.93 -31.54 10.99
N GLY A 74 4.24 -31.57 11.31
CA GLY A 74 4.74 -32.08 12.59
C GLY A 74 4.91 -33.60 12.65
N ILE A 75 4.87 -34.28 11.50
CA ILE A 75 5.12 -35.72 11.39
C ILE A 75 6.65 -35.95 11.48
N PRO A 76 7.12 -36.95 12.25
CA PRO A 76 8.54 -37.24 12.37
C PRO A 76 9.23 -37.39 11.01
N ALA A 77 10.36 -36.72 10.85
CA ALA A 77 11.23 -36.86 9.69
C ALA A 77 11.93 -38.24 9.73
N SER A 78 12.07 -38.90 8.58
CA SER A 78 12.92 -40.08 8.43
C SER A 78 14.23 -39.68 7.74
N SER A 79 15.30 -40.39 8.06
CA SER A 79 16.60 -40.22 7.41
C SER A 79 17.07 -41.58 6.91
N GLU A 80 17.40 -41.68 5.64
CA GLU A 80 17.86 -42.91 5.00
C GLU A 80 19.30 -42.73 4.52
N MET A 81 20.23 -43.49 5.09
CA MET A 81 21.62 -43.51 4.64
C MET A 81 21.90 -44.77 3.83
N ARG A 82 22.06 -44.62 2.51
CA ARG A 82 22.32 -45.73 1.58
C ARG A 82 23.78 -45.69 1.13
N THR A 83 24.62 -46.59 1.64
CA THR A 83 25.96 -46.82 1.07
C THR A 83 25.86 -47.91 0.01
N LEU A 84 26.33 -47.64 -1.20
CA LEU A 84 26.12 -48.49 -2.37
C LEU A 84 27.13 -49.65 -2.47
N THR A 85 27.27 -50.44 -1.41
CA THR A 85 28.19 -51.59 -1.36
C THR A 85 27.56 -52.91 -1.80
N GLY A 86 26.23 -52.98 -1.88
CA GLY A 86 25.51 -54.23 -2.10
C GLY A 86 25.47 -55.18 -0.89
N ASN A 87 25.98 -54.78 0.27
CA ASN A 87 25.90 -55.58 1.49
C ASN A 87 24.58 -55.27 2.24
N PRO A 88 23.91 -56.29 2.81
CA PRO A 88 22.71 -56.08 3.61
C PRO A 88 23.06 -55.33 4.91
N ARG A 89 22.19 -54.42 5.31
CA ARG A 89 22.29 -53.66 6.56
C ARG A 89 20.95 -53.61 7.25
N GLU A 90 20.93 -53.92 8.53
CA GLU A 90 19.76 -53.75 9.37
C GLU A 90 19.64 -52.28 9.81
N THR A 91 18.42 -51.74 9.78
CA THR A 91 18.14 -50.36 10.20
C THR A 91 16.74 -50.32 10.82
N GLU A 92 16.57 -49.54 11.89
CA GLU A 92 15.26 -49.23 12.45
C GLU A 92 14.75 -47.93 11.85
N ASP A 93 13.75 -48.02 10.98
CA ASP A 93 13.11 -46.87 10.36
C ASP A 93 11.90 -46.39 11.18
N VAL A 94 11.75 -45.07 11.28
CA VAL A 94 10.68 -44.43 12.09
C VAL A 94 9.27 -44.72 11.54
N THR A 95 9.15 -45.02 10.24
CA THR A 95 7.90 -45.31 9.55
C THR A 95 7.68 -46.83 9.41
N PHE A 96 8.73 -47.57 9.08
CA PHE A 96 8.65 -48.98 8.69
C PHE A 96 9.16 -49.98 9.73
N GLY A 97 9.74 -49.52 10.84
CA GLY A 97 10.32 -50.38 11.88
C GLY A 97 11.63 -51.02 11.44
N HIS A 98 11.93 -52.21 11.97
CA HIS A 98 13.16 -52.94 11.63
C HIS A 98 13.12 -53.49 10.20
N ILE A 99 14.00 -52.97 9.36
CA ILE A 99 14.16 -53.35 7.96
C ILE A 99 15.59 -53.78 7.67
N ILE A 100 15.77 -54.61 6.65
CA ILE A 100 17.07 -54.96 6.08
C ILE A 100 17.13 -54.33 4.70
N THR A 101 18.14 -53.51 4.44
CA THR A 101 18.33 -52.87 3.14
C THR A 101 19.68 -53.21 2.53
N LYS A 102 19.67 -53.45 1.22
CA LYS A 102 20.83 -53.58 0.35
C LYS A 102 20.70 -52.56 -0.78
N SER A 103 21.72 -51.73 -0.95
CA SER A 103 21.75 -50.77 -2.06
C SER A 103 23.04 -50.93 -2.85
N LYS A 104 22.96 -50.86 -4.17
CA LYS A 104 24.12 -50.92 -5.08
C LYS A 104 23.86 -50.12 -6.35
N ARG A 105 24.93 -49.71 -7.02
CA ARG A 105 24.84 -49.23 -8.41
C ARG A 105 24.81 -50.43 -9.35
N VAL A 106 23.94 -50.38 -10.35
CA VAL A 106 23.75 -51.48 -11.32
C VAL A 106 23.48 -50.94 -12.71
N LYS A 107 23.84 -51.71 -13.74
CA LYS A 107 23.35 -51.46 -15.10
C LYS A 107 21.91 -51.93 -15.24
N VAL A 108 21.18 -51.33 -16.18
CA VAL A 108 19.78 -51.66 -16.48
C VAL A 108 19.60 -53.16 -16.75
N ASP A 109 20.52 -53.75 -17.50
CA ASP A 109 20.43 -55.16 -17.91
C ASP A 109 20.57 -56.15 -16.75
N GLU A 110 21.22 -55.74 -15.66
CA GLU A 110 21.46 -56.54 -14.45
C GLU A 110 20.27 -56.61 -13.49
N LEU A 111 19.20 -55.86 -13.74
CA LEU A 111 17.97 -55.94 -12.96
C LEU A 111 17.16 -57.19 -13.37
N ASP A 112 16.50 -57.85 -12.44
CA ASP A 112 15.68 -59.04 -12.77
C ASP A 112 14.24 -58.68 -13.19
N VAL A 113 13.78 -57.48 -12.81
CA VAL A 113 12.39 -57.04 -13.00
C VAL A 113 12.30 -56.10 -14.20
N SER A 114 11.51 -56.46 -15.21
CA SER A 114 11.33 -55.67 -16.44
C SER A 114 10.85 -54.24 -16.18
N PHE A 115 9.89 -54.04 -15.26
CA PHE A 115 9.39 -52.72 -14.87
C PHE A 115 10.48 -51.76 -14.36
N LEU A 116 11.53 -52.30 -13.73
CA LEU A 116 12.65 -51.49 -13.22
C LEU A 116 13.64 -51.08 -14.32
N LYS A 117 13.51 -51.61 -15.55
CA LYS A 117 14.45 -51.37 -16.66
C LYS A 117 14.06 -50.22 -17.60
N SER A 118 12.80 -49.80 -17.60
CA SER A 118 12.25 -48.87 -18.58
C SER A 118 12.13 -47.43 -18.06
N GLY A 119 12.11 -46.45 -18.96
CA GLY A 119 11.83 -45.04 -18.66
C GLY A 119 13.05 -44.15 -18.43
N TRP A 120 14.24 -44.74 -18.31
CA TRP A 120 15.45 -44.00 -17.93
C TRP A 120 16.03 -43.12 -19.05
N THR A 121 16.54 -41.94 -18.69
CA THR A 121 17.30 -41.08 -19.61
C THR A 121 18.64 -41.72 -20.02
N ALA A 122 19.18 -41.32 -21.18
CA ALA A 122 20.42 -41.88 -21.72
C ALA A 122 21.60 -41.83 -20.73
N ASP A 123 21.76 -40.73 -20.00
CA ASP A 123 22.81 -40.57 -18.98
C ASP A 123 22.60 -41.46 -17.74
N THR A 124 21.34 -41.73 -17.37
CA THR A 124 21.01 -42.69 -16.29
C THR A 124 21.39 -44.11 -16.72
N ILE A 125 21.13 -44.47 -17.98
CA ILE A 125 21.49 -45.78 -18.54
C ILE A 125 23.01 -45.94 -18.61
N GLU A 126 23.72 -44.90 -19.10
CA GLU A 126 25.18 -44.90 -19.25
C GLU A 126 25.90 -45.09 -17.90
N HIS A 127 25.51 -44.32 -16.89
CA HIS A 127 26.19 -44.30 -15.59
C HIS A 127 25.70 -45.37 -14.61
N GLY A 128 24.63 -46.08 -14.94
CA GLY A 128 24.00 -47.06 -14.07
C GLY A 128 23.12 -46.42 -12.99
N LEU A 129 22.02 -47.10 -12.71
CA LEU A 129 20.99 -46.71 -11.76
C LEU A 129 21.29 -47.19 -10.35
N ILE A 130 20.64 -46.58 -9.37
CA ILE A 130 20.75 -47.01 -7.97
C ILE A 130 19.64 -48.01 -7.71
N HIS A 131 20.03 -49.25 -7.42
CA HIS A 131 19.11 -50.30 -7.00
C HIS A 131 19.11 -50.38 -5.48
N SER A 132 17.93 -50.23 -4.88
CA SER A 132 17.72 -50.36 -3.43
C SER A 132 16.70 -51.45 -3.18
N TYR A 133 17.15 -52.54 -2.58
CA TYR A 133 16.33 -53.67 -2.17
C TYR A 133 16.13 -53.61 -0.65
N THR A 134 14.88 -53.48 -0.22
CA THR A 134 14.53 -53.40 1.20
C THR A 134 13.51 -54.46 1.54
N GLU A 135 13.73 -55.20 2.61
CA GLU A 135 12.78 -56.17 3.17
C GLU A 135 12.53 -55.90 4.64
N SER A 136 11.37 -56.28 5.15
CA SER A 136 11.11 -56.21 6.58
C SER A 136 11.89 -57.29 7.33
N ASN A 137 12.47 -56.94 8.49
CA ASN A 137 12.98 -57.95 9.42
C ASN A 137 11.77 -58.61 10.09
N THR A 138 11.19 -59.61 9.45
CA THR A 138 9.91 -60.24 9.87
C THR A 138 9.92 -60.67 11.34
N PRO A 139 10.98 -61.32 11.89
CA PRO A 139 11.07 -61.63 13.31
C PRO A 139 10.91 -60.43 14.25
N LYS A 140 11.36 -59.24 13.86
CA LYS A 140 11.31 -58.02 14.69
C LYS A 140 10.12 -57.11 14.40
N SER A 141 9.63 -57.11 13.16
CA SER A 141 8.58 -56.19 12.69
C SER A 141 7.18 -56.81 12.68
N GLY A 142 7.06 -58.14 12.73
CA GLY A 142 5.77 -58.84 12.74
C GLY A 142 5.00 -58.79 11.41
N THR A 143 5.61 -58.25 10.35
CA THR A 143 5.06 -58.20 8.99
C THR A 143 6.13 -58.57 7.97
N THR A 144 5.73 -59.19 6.86
CA THR A 144 6.64 -59.62 5.78
C THR A 144 6.33 -58.83 4.52
N TRP A 145 7.28 -58.04 4.03
CA TRP A 145 7.16 -57.38 2.74
C TRP A 145 8.54 -57.10 2.15
N ILE A 146 8.58 -56.94 0.83
CA ILE A 146 9.79 -56.64 0.06
C ILE A 146 9.49 -55.45 -0.85
N ALA A 147 10.43 -54.52 -0.97
CA ALA A 147 10.41 -53.40 -1.89
C ALA A 147 11.75 -53.33 -2.65
N SER A 148 11.72 -53.65 -3.94
CA SER A 148 12.85 -53.49 -4.85
C SER A 148 12.66 -52.20 -5.66
N GLN A 149 13.58 -51.25 -5.49
CA GLN A 149 13.49 -49.92 -6.09
C GLN A 149 14.64 -49.66 -7.06
N ALA A 150 14.36 -49.03 -8.19
CA ALA A 150 15.34 -48.45 -9.10
C ALA A 150 15.19 -46.93 -9.11
N TRP A 151 16.28 -46.20 -8.90
CA TRP A 151 16.28 -44.74 -8.86
C TRP A 151 17.08 -44.19 -10.04
N GLY A 152 16.53 -43.15 -10.68
CA GLY A 152 17.09 -42.61 -11.91
C GLY A 152 16.46 -41.29 -12.31
N LEU A 153 16.86 -40.80 -13.49
CA LEU A 153 16.23 -39.67 -14.15
C LEU A 153 15.42 -40.18 -15.34
N GLU A 154 14.22 -39.63 -15.53
CA GLU A 154 13.25 -40.04 -16.55
C GLU A 154 12.58 -38.80 -17.15
N GLU A 155 12.19 -38.88 -18.43
CA GLU A 155 11.37 -37.84 -19.06
C GLU A 155 9.87 -38.14 -18.90
N ILE A 156 9.18 -37.32 -18.10
CA ILE A 156 7.73 -37.42 -17.88
C ILE A 156 7.06 -36.15 -18.40
N ASN A 157 6.18 -36.29 -19.38
CA ASN A 157 5.51 -35.18 -20.07
C ASN A 157 6.50 -34.16 -20.67
N GLY A 158 7.63 -34.63 -21.22
CA GLY A 158 8.68 -33.79 -21.79
C GLY A 158 9.56 -33.05 -20.75
N GLU A 159 9.37 -33.32 -19.45
CA GLU A 159 10.22 -32.79 -18.38
C GLU A 159 11.08 -33.89 -17.78
N ARG A 160 12.40 -33.68 -17.73
CA ARG A 160 13.34 -34.56 -17.02
C ARG A 160 13.11 -34.50 -15.52
N ARG A 161 12.86 -35.60 -14.82
CA ARG A 161 12.58 -35.62 -13.37
C ARG A 161 13.34 -36.74 -12.67
N TYR A 162 13.57 -36.55 -11.37
CA TYR A 162 14.06 -37.63 -10.51
C TYR A 162 12.91 -38.56 -10.16
N THR A 163 13.07 -39.85 -10.44
CA THR A 163 12.02 -40.86 -10.24
C THR A 163 12.56 -42.07 -9.49
N ARG A 164 11.65 -42.77 -8.81
CA ARG A 164 11.90 -44.07 -8.19
C ARG A 164 10.83 -45.05 -8.64
N HIS A 165 11.24 -46.08 -9.36
CA HIS A 165 10.37 -47.20 -9.71
C HIS A 165 10.43 -48.21 -8.57
N ILE A 166 9.27 -48.67 -8.10
CA ILE A 166 9.16 -49.58 -6.96
C ILE A 166 8.39 -50.83 -7.40
N LYS A 167 9.01 -52.00 -7.22
CA LYS A 167 8.38 -53.31 -7.26
C LYS A 167 8.20 -53.78 -5.83
N PHE A 168 6.96 -53.92 -5.39
CA PHE A 168 6.60 -54.24 -4.01
C PHE A 168 5.88 -55.59 -3.91
N THR A 169 6.31 -56.42 -2.97
CA THR A 169 5.69 -57.70 -2.62
C THR A 169 5.17 -57.63 -1.19
N GLY A 170 3.85 -57.75 -1.01
CA GLY A 170 3.19 -57.66 0.29
C GLY A 170 3.16 -58.96 1.10
N PRO A 171 2.57 -58.94 2.32
CA PRO A 171 2.52 -60.09 3.23
C PRO A 171 1.77 -61.31 2.70
N LYS A 172 0.86 -61.13 1.73
CA LYS A 172 0.13 -62.22 1.07
C LYS A 172 0.57 -62.40 -0.38
N ALA A 173 1.82 -62.04 -0.67
CA ALA A 173 2.40 -62.05 -2.02
C ALA A 173 1.66 -61.09 -3.00
N GLU A 174 1.08 -60.00 -2.49
CA GLU A 174 0.54 -58.94 -3.35
C GLU A 174 1.68 -58.32 -4.17
N ASP A 175 1.53 -58.26 -5.49
CA ASP A 175 2.54 -57.70 -6.39
C ASP A 175 2.10 -56.33 -6.91
N ILE A 176 2.81 -55.27 -6.53
CA ILE A 176 2.48 -53.87 -6.84
C ILE A 176 3.67 -53.18 -7.48
N GLU A 177 3.44 -52.59 -8.65
CA GLU A 177 4.39 -51.69 -9.32
C GLU A 177 3.92 -50.25 -9.19
N ALA A 178 4.82 -49.35 -8.78
CA ALA A 178 4.51 -47.94 -8.56
C ALA A 178 5.71 -47.05 -8.93
N VAL A 179 5.42 -45.84 -9.44
CA VAL A 179 6.43 -44.81 -9.71
C VAL A 179 6.25 -43.65 -8.74
N LEU A 180 7.34 -43.23 -8.12
CA LEU A 180 7.44 -41.97 -7.37
C LEU A 180 8.13 -40.93 -8.23
N VAL A 181 7.49 -39.78 -8.41
CA VAL A 181 7.99 -38.67 -9.22
C VAL A 181 8.31 -37.48 -8.33
N TYR A 182 9.48 -36.88 -8.51
CA TYR A 182 9.91 -35.74 -7.73
C TYR A 182 10.21 -34.51 -8.58
N ASP A 183 9.63 -33.38 -8.19
CA ASP A 183 9.90 -32.07 -8.75
C ASP A 183 11.16 -31.46 -8.14
N TYR A 184 11.97 -30.82 -8.98
CA TYR A 184 13.06 -29.95 -8.53
C TYR A 184 12.50 -28.53 -8.28
N PRO A 185 12.81 -27.88 -7.14
CA PRO A 185 12.33 -26.52 -6.86
C PRO A 185 12.83 -25.53 -7.92
N PRO A 186 12.08 -24.44 -8.17
CA PRO A 186 12.30 -23.57 -9.33
C PRO A 186 13.69 -22.94 -9.36
N LYS A 187 14.18 -22.75 -10.58
CA LYS A 187 15.42 -22.03 -10.86
C LYS A 187 15.26 -20.55 -10.44
N PRO A 188 16.15 -20.01 -9.60
CA PRO A 188 16.17 -18.58 -9.26
C PRO A 188 16.24 -17.69 -10.51
N LEU A 189 15.66 -16.48 -10.47
CA LEU A 189 15.47 -15.61 -11.63
C LEU A 189 16.80 -15.17 -12.26
N LEU A 190 17.83 -14.95 -11.43
CA LEU A 190 19.16 -14.52 -11.88
C LEU A 190 20.17 -15.66 -12.03
N ASP A 191 19.73 -16.92 -11.94
CA ASP A 191 20.57 -18.04 -12.35
C ASP A 191 20.45 -18.14 -13.89
N ILE A 192 21.39 -17.53 -14.60
CA ILE A 192 21.38 -17.46 -16.07
C ILE A 192 22.16 -18.65 -16.62
N ASP A 193 21.53 -19.48 -17.46
CA ASP A 193 22.25 -20.49 -18.25
C ASP A 193 22.23 -20.06 -19.71
N ILE A 194 23.39 -19.80 -20.29
CA ILE A 194 23.56 -19.52 -21.71
C ILE A 194 24.15 -20.78 -22.35
N ASN A 195 23.45 -21.34 -23.32
CA ASN A 195 23.94 -22.47 -24.10
C ASN A 195 24.13 -22.02 -25.55
N SER A 196 25.37 -21.91 -26.00
CA SER A 196 25.70 -21.50 -27.37
C SER A 196 26.83 -22.37 -27.92
N ARG A 197 26.60 -22.98 -29.09
CA ARG A 197 27.59 -23.78 -29.84
C ARG A 197 28.33 -24.80 -28.95
N GLY A 198 27.58 -25.60 -28.18
CA GLY A 198 28.12 -26.66 -27.32
C GLY A 198 28.80 -26.18 -26.03
N HIS A 199 28.88 -24.86 -25.78
CA HIS A 199 29.41 -24.30 -24.54
C HIS A 199 28.26 -23.85 -23.65
N LYS A 200 28.18 -24.43 -22.45
CA LYS A 200 27.22 -24.08 -21.40
C LYS A 200 27.92 -23.18 -20.38
N VAL A 201 27.48 -21.92 -20.29
CA VAL A 201 27.92 -20.98 -19.25
C VAL A 201 26.76 -20.79 -18.26
N SER A 202 26.98 -21.18 -17.01
CA SER A 202 26.02 -21.00 -15.92
C SER A 202 26.52 -19.90 -14.98
N ILE A 203 25.69 -18.88 -14.77
CA ILE A 203 25.96 -17.76 -13.85
C ILE A 203 24.94 -17.85 -12.70
N PRO A 204 25.24 -18.55 -11.60
CA PRO A 204 24.30 -18.81 -10.51
C PRO A 204 24.27 -17.66 -9.49
N ILE A 205 23.91 -16.44 -9.92
CA ILE A 205 24.01 -15.22 -9.11
C ILE A 205 23.19 -15.34 -7.81
N GLU A 206 21.91 -15.69 -7.95
CA GLU A 206 20.97 -15.69 -6.82
C GLU A 206 21.26 -16.89 -5.91
N ARG A 207 21.60 -18.05 -6.48
CA ARG A 207 22.02 -19.21 -5.68
C ARG A 207 23.31 -18.95 -4.90
N THR A 208 24.26 -18.20 -5.48
CA THR A 208 25.50 -17.81 -4.78
C THR A 208 25.20 -16.84 -3.66
N MET A 209 24.38 -15.82 -3.90
CA MET A 209 23.92 -14.88 -2.87
C MET A 209 23.20 -15.60 -1.72
N ILE A 210 22.28 -16.53 -2.04
CA ILE A 210 21.54 -17.34 -1.08
C ILE A 210 22.47 -18.13 -0.16
N LYS A 211 23.51 -18.75 -0.73
CA LYS A 211 24.53 -19.52 0.01
C LYS A 211 25.39 -18.60 0.87
N ALA A 212 25.89 -17.50 0.30
CA ALA A 212 26.76 -16.55 0.98
C ALA A 212 26.06 -15.89 2.18
N THR A 213 24.76 -15.59 2.07
CA THR A 213 23.98 -14.92 3.12
C THR A 213 23.26 -15.88 4.06
N ARG A 214 23.50 -17.19 3.98
CA ARG A 214 22.79 -18.19 4.81
C ARG A 214 23.00 -17.98 6.31
N PHE A 215 24.18 -17.54 6.74
CA PHE A 215 24.45 -17.28 8.15
C PHE A 215 23.65 -16.08 8.69
N LEU A 216 23.26 -15.15 7.82
CA LEU A 216 22.46 -13.96 8.17
C LEU A 216 20.97 -14.29 8.40
N THR A 217 20.52 -15.50 8.05
CA THR A 217 19.11 -15.91 8.29
C THR A 217 18.86 -16.37 9.72
N ALA A 218 19.86 -16.29 10.60
CA ALA A 218 19.70 -16.66 12.00
C ALA A 218 18.76 -15.65 12.72
N PRO A 219 17.80 -16.11 13.55
CA PRO A 219 16.80 -15.22 14.16
C PRO A 219 17.40 -14.06 14.98
N TRP A 220 18.55 -14.25 15.61
CA TRP A 220 19.21 -13.20 16.41
C TRP A 220 19.70 -12.03 15.56
N VAL A 221 20.09 -12.26 14.29
CA VAL A 221 20.50 -11.18 13.37
C VAL A 221 19.32 -10.26 13.09
N LEU A 222 18.14 -10.84 12.87
CA LEU A 222 16.91 -10.07 12.69
C LEU A 222 16.54 -9.28 13.95
N ILE A 223 16.75 -9.83 15.15
CA ILE A 223 16.52 -9.11 16.41
C ILE A 223 17.44 -7.89 16.52
N ILE A 224 18.73 -8.05 16.22
CA ILE A 224 19.69 -6.93 16.22
C ILE A 224 19.27 -5.87 15.20
N LEU A 225 18.92 -6.27 13.97
CA LEU A 225 18.41 -5.34 12.97
C LEU A 225 17.14 -4.65 13.44
N GLY A 226 16.21 -5.35 14.07
CA GLY A 226 14.97 -4.80 14.60
C GLY A 226 15.22 -3.71 15.65
N ILE A 227 16.13 -3.97 16.59
CA ILE A 227 16.55 -2.98 17.59
C ILE A 227 17.20 -1.77 16.90
N GLY A 228 18.15 -2.00 16.00
CA GLY A 228 18.82 -0.95 15.25
C GLY A 228 17.85 -0.10 14.42
N TYR A 229 16.86 -0.74 13.78
CA TYR A 229 15.81 -0.07 13.01
C TYR A 229 14.93 0.81 13.89
N ILE A 230 14.46 0.32 15.04
CA ILE A 230 13.64 1.11 15.96
C ILE A 230 14.41 2.32 16.48
N ILE A 231 15.68 2.14 16.85
CA ILE A 231 16.56 3.23 17.30
C ILE A 231 16.75 4.24 16.17
N ALA A 232 17.09 3.78 14.96
CA ALA A 232 17.28 4.65 13.80
C ALA A 232 16.01 5.45 13.48
N LEU A 233 14.85 4.79 13.46
CA LEU A 233 13.56 5.43 13.21
C LEU A 233 13.23 6.50 14.24
N ALA A 234 13.52 6.24 15.53
CA ALA A 234 13.33 7.22 16.60
C ALA A 234 14.22 8.45 16.41
N PHE A 235 15.51 8.27 16.06
CA PHE A 235 16.41 9.38 15.77
C PHE A 235 16.01 10.16 14.51
N LEU A 236 15.59 9.47 13.45
CA LEU A 236 15.13 10.10 12.21
C LEU A 236 13.84 10.90 12.42
N SER A 237 12.89 10.34 13.18
CA SER A 237 11.65 11.03 13.57
C SER A 237 11.94 12.26 14.43
N ARG A 238 12.84 12.13 15.42
CA ARG A 238 13.31 13.25 16.22
C ARG A 238 13.91 14.35 15.35
N ALA A 239 14.80 13.99 14.42
CA ALA A 239 15.47 14.94 13.53
C ALA A 239 14.49 15.68 12.61
N ARG A 240 13.46 14.98 12.10
CA ARG A 240 12.42 15.56 11.25
C ARG A 240 11.51 16.51 12.02
N SER A 241 10.93 16.05 13.13
CA SER A 241 9.73 16.68 13.69
C SER A 241 9.91 17.30 15.06
N PHE A 242 10.94 16.92 15.83
CA PHE A 242 11.04 17.27 17.26
C PHE A 242 12.29 18.08 17.64
N LEU A 243 13.15 18.43 16.68
CA LEU A 243 14.29 19.33 16.91
C LEU A 243 13.96 20.81 16.75
N VAL A 244 12.80 21.12 16.17
CA VAL A 244 12.29 22.48 15.98
C VAL A 244 11.13 22.70 16.96
N PRO A 245 10.98 23.90 17.55
CA PRO A 245 9.87 24.19 18.44
C PRO A 245 8.52 23.90 17.74
N ALA A 246 7.62 23.23 18.45
CA ALA A 246 6.37 22.72 17.86
C ALA A 246 5.49 23.85 17.31
N GLU A 247 5.51 25.02 17.97
CA GLU A 247 4.80 26.24 17.57
C GLU A 247 5.28 26.82 16.23
N SER A 248 6.52 26.51 15.81
CA SER A 248 7.06 26.93 14.53
C SER A 248 6.80 25.92 13.42
N VAL A 249 6.38 24.69 13.73
CA VAL A 249 6.08 23.68 12.71
C VAL A 249 4.66 23.92 12.19
N ILE A 250 4.55 24.18 10.88
CA ILE A 250 3.26 24.45 10.24
C ILE A 250 2.96 23.41 9.17
N THR A 251 1.68 23.24 8.87
CA THR A 251 1.20 22.31 7.83
C THR A 251 1.15 23.00 6.46
N CYS A 252 1.05 22.21 5.39
CA CYS A 252 0.93 22.78 4.03
C CYS A 252 -0.35 23.62 3.80
N THR A 253 -1.35 23.52 4.68
CA THR A 253 -2.61 24.30 4.62
C THR A 253 -2.66 25.43 5.66
N SER A 254 -1.59 25.67 6.40
CA SER A 254 -1.55 26.73 7.41
C SER A 254 -1.66 28.12 6.76
N THR A 255 -2.55 28.94 7.33
CA THR A 255 -2.92 30.29 6.90
C THR A 255 -3.16 31.17 8.14
N PHE A 256 -3.10 32.49 7.99
CA PHE A 256 -3.45 33.42 9.08
C PHE A 256 -4.94 33.79 9.07
N LEU A 257 -5.57 33.83 7.89
CA LEU A 257 -7.01 34.05 7.77
C LEU A 257 -7.72 32.81 7.21
N ARG A 258 -8.89 32.54 7.78
CA ARG A 258 -9.81 31.46 7.41
C ARG A 258 -10.88 31.96 6.43
N ALA A 259 -11.69 31.03 5.93
CA ALA A 259 -12.72 31.29 4.94
C ALA A 259 -13.85 32.19 5.42
N ASN A 260 -14.42 32.98 4.51
CA ASN A 260 -15.70 33.65 4.71
C ASN A 260 -15.77 34.38 6.06
N ASN A 261 -16.72 33.99 6.92
CA ASN A 261 -16.89 34.57 8.25
C ASN A 261 -16.23 33.76 9.39
N GLN A 262 -15.35 32.81 9.08
CA GLN A 262 -14.67 31.99 10.10
C GLN A 262 -13.66 32.76 10.95
N CYS A 263 -13.41 34.03 10.63
CA CYS A 263 -12.60 34.95 11.42
C CYS A 263 -13.44 36.00 12.17
N GLY A 264 -14.77 35.86 12.15
CA GLY A 264 -15.70 36.78 12.77
C GLY A 264 -15.71 38.18 12.16
N LEU A 265 -16.50 39.06 12.78
CA LEU A 265 -16.69 40.42 12.34
C LEU A 265 -15.34 41.17 12.30
N ASN A 266 -15.06 41.81 11.17
CA ASN A 266 -13.79 42.49 10.88
C ASN A 266 -12.54 41.61 10.93
N GLY A 267 -12.67 40.29 10.93
CA GLY A 267 -11.56 39.34 11.02
C GLY A 267 -10.94 39.23 12.42
N GLN A 268 -11.62 39.75 13.44
CA GLN A 268 -11.11 39.89 14.81
C GLN A 268 -10.64 38.58 15.46
N ASP A 269 -11.18 37.44 15.06
CA ASP A 269 -10.83 36.14 15.67
C ASP A 269 -9.55 35.53 15.09
N CYS A 270 -9.08 36.03 13.95
CA CYS A 270 -7.89 35.53 13.25
C CYS A 270 -6.73 36.53 13.27
N ILE A 271 -7.03 37.83 13.21
CA ILE A 271 -6.00 38.86 13.08
C ILE A 271 -5.28 39.05 14.42
N PRO A 272 -3.95 38.86 14.49
CA PRO A 272 -3.20 39.07 15.72
C PRO A 272 -3.26 40.52 16.19
N MET A 273 -3.20 40.74 17.51
CA MET A 273 -3.14 42.09 18.09
C MET A 273 -1.93 42.89 17.57
N ASN A 274 -0.78 42.23 17.42
CA ASN A 274 0.41 42.81 16.81
C ASN A 274 0.50 42.42 15.32
N ARG A 275 0.04 43.32 14.44
CA ARG A 275 0.01 43.10 12.98
C ARG A 275 1.35 43.33 12.28
N SER A 276 2.41 43.63 13.04
CA SER A 276 3.79 43.73 12.55
C SER A 276 4.69 42.65 13.15
N GLN A 277 4.08 41.62 13.74
CA GLN A 277 4.79 40.52 14.38
C GLN A 277 5.54 39.67 13.37
N VAL A 278 6.68 39.15 13.81
CA VAL A 278 7.55 38.25 13.07
C VAL A 278 7.38 36.83 13.59
N PHE A 279 7.30 35.86 12.68
CA PHE A 279 7.13 34.44 12.98
C PHE A 279 8.21 33.62 12.26
N ASP A 280 8.90 32.78 13.02
CA ASP A 280 9.71 31.71 12.46
C ASP A 280 8.83 30.49 12.19
N PHE A 281 8.98 29.90 11.01
CA PHE A 281 8.19 28.74 10.61
C PHE A 281 9.07 27.66 9.98
N LYS A 282 8.60 26.40 10.05
CA LYS A 282 9.14 25.25 9.36
C LYS A 282 8.03 24.58 8.54
N CYS A 283 8.30 24.41 7.26
CA CYS A 283 7.40 23.78 6.31
C CYS A 283 7.88 22.37 5.94
N PRO A 284 6.95 21.40 5.81
CA PRO A 284 7.25 20.11 5.24
C PRO A 284 7.59 20.20 3.75
N ALA A 285 8.29 19.18 3.24
CA ALA A 285 8.48 19.01 1.81
C ALA A 285 7.15 18.76 1.08
N GLN A 286 7.15 18.96 -0.24
CA GLN A 286 6.08 18.58 -1.15
C GLN A 286 4.76 19.37 -0.97
N CYS A 287 4.75 20.54 -0.33
CA CYS A 287 3.54 21.33 -0.12
C CYS A 287 2.87 21.90 -1.38
N ALA A 288 3.59 22.04 -2.50
CA ALA A 288 2.99 22.39 -3.80
C ALA A 288 1.88 21.42 -4.25
N ASN A 289 1.84 20.24 -3.65
CA ASN A 289 0.91 19.17 -3.98
C ASN A 289 -0.38 19.20 -3.17
N VAL A 290 -0.44 20.03 -2.14
CA VAL A 290 -1.62 20.19 -1.30
C VAL A 290 -2.50 21.27 -1.94
N ILE A 291 -3.63 20.84 -2.48
CA ILE A 291 -4.49 21.64 -3.33
C ILE A 291 -5.89 21.80 -2.73
N LEU A 292 -6.55 22.89 -3.08
CA LEU A 292 -7.97 23.08 -2.80
C LEU A 292 -8.81 22.04 -3.55
N GLN A 293 -9.56 21.22 -2.81
CA GLN A 293 -10.43 20.19 -3.38
C GLN A 293 -11.77 20.76 -3.84
N ASN A 294 -12.23 21.83 -3.18
CA ASN A 294 -13.42 22.60 -3.56
C ASN A 294 -13.01 24.01 -4.02
N PRO A 295 -13.81 24.66 -4.88
CA PRO A 295 -13.54 26.03 -5.31
C PRO A 295 -13.57 27.00 -4.13
N ARG A 296 -12.54 27.85 -4.04
CA ARG A 296 -12.42 28.96 -3.11
C ARG A 296 -12.48 30.28 -3.86
N THR A 297 -13.31 31.19 -3.40
CA THR A 297 -13.57 32.48 -4.02
C THR A 297 -12.67 33.54 -3.41
N VAL A 298 -12.05 34.34 -4.26
CA VAL A 298 -11.15 35.44 -3.90
C VAL A 298 -11.53 36.63 -4.77
N GLY A 299 -12.07 37.70 -4.17
CA GLY A 299 -12.65 38.81 -4.93
C GLY A 299 -13.76 38.34 -5.88
N ASN A 300 -13.55 38.43 -7.19
CA ASN A 300 -14.48 37.91 -8.20
C ASN A 300 -13.99 36.64 -8.90
N GLU A 301 -12.86 36.07 -8.49
CA GLU A 301 -12.28 34.85 -9.06
C GLU A 301 -12.53 33.62 -8.18
N GLN A 302 -12.52 32.43 -8.80
CA GLN A 302 -12.57 31.15 -8.08
C GLN A 302 -11.33 30.31 -8.38
N ILE A 303 -10.73 29.79 -7.31
CA ILE A 303 -9.55 28.93 -7.34
C ILE A 303 -9.95 27.51 -6.93
N ALA A 304 -9.62 26.52 -7.75
CA ALA A 304 -9.73 25.11 -7.40
C ALA A 304 -8.51 24.32 -7.91
N PHE A 305 -8.22 23.20 -7.28
CA PHE A 305 -7.22 22.22 -7.72
C PHE A 305 -5.77 22.71 -7.82
N LYS A 306 -5.47 23.81 -7.13
CA LYS A 306 -4.12 24.35 -6.90
C LYS A 306 -4.00 24.82 -5.44
N PRO A 307 -2.78 25.03 -4.91
CA PRO A 307 -2.61 25.69 -3.62
C PRO A 307 -3.23 27.10 -3.63
N LEU A 308 -3.77 27.54 -2.50
CA LEU A 308 -4.32 28.89 -2.37
C LEU A 308 -3.17 29.91 -2.26
N LEU A 309 -2.98 30.72 -3.29
CA LEU A 309 -1.92 31.74 -3.37
C LEU A 309 -2.48 33.03 -3.96
N VAL A 310 -2.34 34.12 -3.21
CA VAL A 310 -2.81 35.46 -3.60
C VAL A 310 -1.68 36.47 -3.37
N GLY A 311 -1.24 37.15 -4.43
CA GLY A 311 -0.13 38.10 -4.39
C GLY A 311 1.25 37.51 -4.73
N GLY A 312 2.31 38.17 -4.25
CA GLY A 312 3.71 37.78 -4.44
C GLY A 312 4.41 38.39 -5.66
N GLY A 313 3.70 39.13 -6.51
CA GLY A 313 4.23 39.73 -7.75
C GLY A 313 4.83 41.13 -7.61
N ASP A 314 4.69 41.77 -6.46
CA ASP A 314 5.36 43.03 -6.14
C ASP A 314 6.85 42.83 -5.81
N SER A 315 7.62 43.93 -5.74
CA SER A 315 9.07 43.88 -5.50
C SER A 315 9.46 43.19 -4.19
N GLU A 316 8.59 43.29 -3.19
CA GLU A 316 8.79 42.77 -1.84
C GLU A 316 8.13 41.39 -1.63
N ARG A 317 7.49 40.82 -2.68
CA ARG A 317 6.81 39.52 -2.65
C ARG A 317 5.79 39.40 -1.50
N THR A 318 4.86 40.34 -1.44
CA THR A 318 3.80 40.44 -0.45
C THR A 318 2.66 39.48 -0.78
N TYR A 319 2.35 38.58 0.16
CA TYR A 319 1.24 37.62 0.04
C TYR A 319 0.08 37.98 0.95
N ARG A 320 -1.13 37.64 0.54
CA ARG A 320 -2.34 37.83 1.34
C ARG A 320 -2.40 36.84 2.50
N GLY A 321 -2.93 37.25 3.65
CA GLY A 321 -2.93 36.47 4.90
C GLY A 321 -3.64 35.12 4.87
N ASP A 322 -4.47 34.83 3.87
CA ASP A 322 -5.12 33.53 3.65
C ASP A 322 -4.38 32.63 2.63
N SER A 323 -3.24 33.07 2.10
CA SER A 323 -2.38 32.23 1.24
C SER A 323 -1.75 31.10 2.06
N PHE A 324 -1.65 29.90 1.47
CA PHE A 324 -0.95 28.76 2.08
C PHE A 324 0.52 29.10 2.27
N VAL A 325 0.95 29.28 3.52
CA VAL A 325 2.28 29.85 3.87
C VAL A 325 3.42 29.04 3.24
N CYS A 326 3.37 27.71 3.29
CA CYS A 326 4.42 26.87 2.73
C CYS A 326 4.48 26.90 1.20
N ALA A 327 3.34 26.95 0.52
CA ALA A 327 3.32 27.08 -0.94
C ALA A 327 3.81 28.48 -1.35
N ALA A 328 3.44 29.53 -0.61
CA ALA A 328 3.91 30.90 -0.85
C ALA A 328 5.43 31.01 -0.61
N ALA A 329 5.95 30.38 0.43
CA ALA A 329 7.39 30.34 0.72
C ALA A 329 8.17 29.62 -0.39
N GLN A 330 7.62 28.53 -0.95
CA GLN A 330 8.21 27.85 -2.11
C GLN A 330 8.15 28.72 -3.36
N GLN A 331 7.01 29.37 -3.64
CA GLN A 331 6.87 30.29 -4.78
C GLN A 331 7.86 31.45 -4.68
N ALA A 332 8.04 32.00 -3.48
CA ALA A 332 9.01 33.05 -3.17
C ALA A 332 10.47 32.56 -3.12
N GLY A 333 10.75 31.27 -3.27
CA GLY A 333 12.10 30.71 -3.25
C GLY A 333 12.79 30.72 -1.87
N ILE A 334 12.01 30.81 -0.79
CA ILE A 334 12.51 30.78 0.60
C ILE A 334 12.83 29.36 1.03
N ILE A 335 12.04 28.38 0.56
CA ILE A 335 12.19 26.96 0.89
C ILE A 335 12.22 26.10 -0.37
N SER A 336 12.75 24.88 -0.25
CA SER A 336 12.77 23.89 -1.32
C SER A 336 11.46 23.11 -1.39
N GLY A 337 10.96 22.84 -2.59
CA GLY A 337 9.81 21.95 -2.77
C GLY A 337 10.10 20.47 -2.42
N SER A 338 11.35 20.01 -2.51
CA SER A 338 11.72 18.61 -2.27
C SER A 338 12.16 18.32 -0.83
N GLU A 339 12.67 19.33 -0.13
CA GLU A 339 13.19 19.21 1.23
C GLU A 339 12.44 20.08 2.25
N GLY A 340 11.45 20.85 1.82
CA GLY A 340 10.82 21.85 2.69
C GLY A 340 11.84 22.92 3.10
N GLY A 341 11.69 23.43 4.32
CA GLY A 341 12.65 24.39 4.87
C GLY A 341 12.07 25.18 6.02
N CYS A 342 12.91 26.03 6.59
CA CYS A 342 12.48 27.07 7.52
C CYS A 342 12.56 28.42 6.84
N GLY A 343 11.75 29.35 7.32
CA GLY A 343 11.86 30.74 6.98
C GLY A 343 11.34 31.59 8.11
N GLN A 344 11.45 32.88 7.91
CA GLN A 344 10.82 33.87 8.76
C GLN A 344 9.80 34.63 7.91
N LEU A 345 8.67 34.99 8.51
CA LEU A 345 7.71 35.88 7.89
C LEU A 345 7.38 37.03 8.82
N GLN A 346 7.09 38.19 8.24
CA GLN A 346 6.62 39.38 8.94
C GLN A 346 5.21 39.70 8.46
N LEU A 347 4.30 39.92 9.41
CA LEU A 347 2.95 40.37 9.11
C LEU A 347 2.94 41.87 8.74
N LEU A 348 1.98 42.25 7.93
CA LEU A 348 1.71 43.62 7.50
C LEU A 348 0.22 43.91 7.64
N PRO A 349 -0.16 45.03 8.27
CA PRO A 349 -1.56 45.46 8.29
C PRO A 349 -1.97 46.09 6.96
N ASP A 350 -3.24 45.92 6.61
CA ASP A 350 -3.96 46.76 5.63
C ASP A 350 -3.20 46.99 4.31
N PHE A 351 -2.92 45.90 3.58
CA PHE A 351 -2.25 45.95 2.28
C PHE A 351 -3.27 46.03 1.14
N THR A 352 -2.94 46.81 0.10
CA THR A 352 -3.80 47.00 -1.07
C THR A 352 -3.06 46.59 -2.34
N ASP A 353 -3.79 46.00 -3.28
CA ASP A 353 -3.30 45.61 -4.61
C ASP A 353 -2.23 44.50 -4.60
N PHE A 354 -2.69 43.26 -4.39
CA PHE A 354 -1.84 42.09 -4.48
C PHE A 354 -1.64 41.70 -5.95
N LEU A 355 -0.40 41.79 -6.44
CA LEU A 355 -0.06 41.45 -7.82
C LEU A 355 0.18 39.93 -7.98
N PRO A 356 -0.38 39.29 -9.01
CA PRO A 356 -0.14 37.86 -9.29
C PRO A 356 1.29 37.62 -9.78
N THR A 357 1.79 36.39 -9.60
CA THR A 357 3.07 35.95 -10.14
C THR A 357 3.10 34.45 -10.44
N THR A 358 4.02 34.04 -11.30
CA THR A 358 4.37 32.64 -11.54
C THR A 358 5.85 32.45 -11.30
N ALA A 359 6.21 31.65 -10.30
CA ALA A 359 7.60 31.37 -9.93
C ALA A 359 7.70 29.99 -9.27
N ASN A 360 8.84 29.32 -9.45
CA ASN A 360 9.15 28.02 -8.82
C ASN A 360 8.05 26.95 -9.01
N GLY A 361 7.40 26.95 -10.17
CA GLY A 361 6.33 26.01 -10.54
C GLY A 361 4.96 26.29 -9.91
N LEU A 362 4.79 27.43 -9.23
CA LEU A 362 3.54 27.85 -8.59
C LEU A 362 3.04 29.17 -9.17
N THR A 363 1.71 29.30 -9.30
CA THR A 363 1.04 30.49 -9.82
C THR A 363 0.03 31.01 -8.81
N SER A 364 0.12 32.30 -8.50
CA SER A 364 -0.81 33.03 -7.64
C SER A 364 -1.79 33.86 -8.47
N ILE A 365 -2.90 34.26 -7.85
CA ILE A 365 -3.83 35.24 -8.45
C ILE A 365 -3.61 36.63 -7.84
N GLY A 366 -4.18 37.64 -8.50
CA GLY A 366 -4.20 39.00 -7.98
C GLY A 366 -5.37 39.24 -7.04
N PHE A 367 -5.29 40.32 -6.28
CA PHE A 367 -6.42 40.84 -5.50
C PHE A 367 -6.34 42.37 -5.47
N PRO A 368 -7.05 43.07 -6.38
CA PRO A 368 -6.85 44.49 -6.66
C PRO A 368 -7.54 45.41 -5.64
N THR A 369 -7.69 44.99 -4.39
CA THR A 369 -8.33 45.78 -3.33
C THR A 369 -7.61 45.60 -2.00
N ILE A 370 -8.14 46.20 -0.94
CA ILE A 370 -7.57 46.18 0.41
C ILE A 370 -7.86 44.86 1.12
N PHE A 371 -6.88 44.37 1.88
CA PHE A 371 -7.05 43.22 2.78
C PHE A 371 -6.34 43.49 4.12
N PRO A 372 -6.95 43.13 5.26
CA PRO A 372 -6.50 43.59 6.56
C PRO A 372 -5.19 42.96 7.05
N LEU A 373 -4.73 41.88 6.40
CA LEU A 373 -3.50 41.19 6.77
C LEU A 373 -2.76 40.65 5.55
N ALA A 374 -1.49 41.01 5.44
CA ALA A 374 -0.55 40.45 4.49
C ALA A 374 0.69 39.91 5.23
N PHE A 375 1.55 39.20 4.52
CA PHE A 375 2.86 38.82 5.02
C PHE A 375 3.94 38.87 3.94
N ARG A 376 5.17 39.09 4.38
CA ARG A 376 6.38 39.00 3.57
C ARG A 376 7.36 38.03 4.20
N PHE A 377 8.18 37.41 3.37
CA PHE A 377 9.19 36.49 3.84
C PHE A 377 10.55 37.16 4.00
N SER A 378 11.30 36.67 4.99
CA SER A 378 12.72 36.90 5.17
C SER A 378 13.44 35.55 5.17
N PRO A 379 14.58 35.42 4.47
CA PRO A 379 15.37 34.18 4.49
C PRO A 379 16.10 33.98 5.83
N ASN A 380 16.21 35.02 6.66
CA ASN A 380 16.90 34.95 7.94
C ASN A 380 15.96 34.39 9.01
N THR A 381 16.24 33.19 9.51
CA THR A 381 15.51 32.55 10.60
C THR A 381 16.46 32.10 11.70
N SER A 382 15.96 32.05 12.94
CA SER A 382 16.73 31.52 14.08
C SER A 382 16.75 29.98 14.13
N LEU A 383 15.87 29.34 13.35
CA LEU A 383 15.66 27.90 13.38
C LEU A 383 16.83 27.12 12.77
N LYS A 384 17.09 25.95 13.35
CA LYS A 384 18.05 24.94 12.86
C LYS A 384 17.31 23.65 12.55
N HIS A 385 17.92 22.74 11.79
CA HIS A 385 17.31 21.44 11.42
C HIS A 385 16.04 21.57 10.55
N CYS A 386 16.17 22.31 9.46
CA CYS A 386 15.05 22.75 8.62
C CYS A 386 14.72 21.81 7.46
N SER A 387 15.60 20.87 7.12
CA SER A 387 15.37 19.91 6.03
C SER A 387 14.39 18.81 6.48
N ASP A 388 13.43 18.52 5.63
CA ASP A 388 12.51 17.40 5.73
C ASP A 388 13.12 16.18 5.02
N ASN A 389 13.65 15.26 5.82
CA ASN A 389 14.38 14.08 5.36
C ASN A 389 13.48 12.90 4.95
N ARG A 390 12.17 13.08 4.78
CA ARG A 390 11.22 11.99 4.47
C ARG A 390 11.63 11.11 3.29
N ASN A 391 12.24 11.69 2.25
CA ASN A 391 12.70 10.93 1.08
C ASN A 391 13.91 10.04 1.41
N GLY A 392 14.80 10.51 2.29
CA GLY A 392 15.90 9.72 2.81
C GLY A 392 15.42 8.57 3.68
N VAL A 393 14.39 8.80 4.50
CA VAL A 393 13.76 7.75 5.31
C VAL A 393 13.04 6.71 4.44
N LEU A 394 12.37 7.15 3.37
CA LEU A 394 11.78 6.25 2.38
C LEU A 394 12.84 5.34 1.75
N ALA A 395 13.98 5.90 1.32
CA ALA A 395 15.08 5.11 0.78
C ALA A 395 15.62 4.10 1.80
N PHE A 396 15.78 4.52 3.06
CA PHE A 396 16.17 3.64 4.16
C PHE A 396 15.19 2.47 4.35
N ASP A 397 13.89 2.73 4.41
CA ASP A 397 12.88 1.70 4.63
C ASP A 397 12.74 0.75 3.42
N ILE A 398 12.89 1.26 2.19
CA ILE A 398 12.97 0.42 0.98
C ILE A 398 14.18 -0.52 1.07
N LEU A 399 15.36 -0.01 1.47
CA LEU A 399 16.56 -0.84 1.61
C LEU A 399 16.41 -1.90 2.69
N VAL A 400 15.83 -1.55 3.85
CA VAL A 400 15.56 -2.50 4.94
C VAL A 400 14.56 -3.57 4.49
N THR A 401 13.48 -3.19 3.81
CA THR A 401 12.50 -4.16 3.29
C THR A 401 13.10 -5.07 2.22
N CYS A 402 13.92 -4.55 1.31
CA CYS A 402 14.70 -5.37 0.37
C CYS A 402 15.64 -6.36 1.09
N LEU A 403 16.33 -5.90 2.14
CA LEU A 403 17.25 -6.73 2.93
C LEU A 403 16.52 -7.87 3.65
N LEU A 404 15.28 -7.65 4.10
CA LEU A 404 14.43 -8.70 4.66
C LEU A 404 14.12 -9.82 3.64
N PHE A 405 13.84 -9.46 2.38
CA PHE A 405 13.55 -10.44 1.33
C PHE A 405 14.81 -11.13 0.79
N LEU A 406 15.88 -10.39 0.54
CA LEU A 406 17.04 -10.88 -0.20
C LEU A 406 18.07 -11.57 0.70
N VAL A 407 18.26 -11.06 1.91
CA VAL A 407 19.37 -11.46 2.80
C VAL A 407 18.83 -12.27 3.99
N LEU A 408 18.02 -11.64 4.85
CA LEU A 408 17.60 -12.21 6.13
C LEU A 408 16.59 -13.35 5.98
N ARG A 409 15.69 -13.24 4.99
CA ARG A 409 14.74 -14.29 4.60
C ARG A 409 14.06 -14.98 5.80
N PRO A 410 13.44 -14.21 6.73
CA PRO A 410 12.79 -14.82 7.88
C PRO A 410 11.55 -15.61 7.44
N LYS A 411 10.94 -16.35 8.39
CA LYS A 411 9.67 -17.04 8.14
C LYS A 411 8.62 -16.05 7.61
N ALA A 412 7.77 -16.48 6.70
CA ALA A 412 6.75 -15.64 6.05
C ALA A 412 5.93 -14.79 7.03
N ILE A 413 5.52 -15.36 8.17
CA ILE A 413 4.75 -14.63 9.18
C ILE A 413 5.54 -13.47 9.80
N VAL A 414 6.84 -13.64 10.01
CA VAL A 414 7.72 -12.61 10.56
C VAL A 414 7.95 -11.53 9.51
N LEU A 415 8.22 -11.92 8.26
CA LEU A 415 8.36 -10.99 7.14
C LEU A 415 7.12 -10.11 6.97
N TYR A 416 5.94 -10.72 7.03
CA TYR A 416 4.66 -10.03 6.97
C TYR A 416 4.53 -8.96 8.07
N TRP A 417 4.83 -9.31 9.32
CA TRP A 417 4.78 -8.35 10.42
C TRP A 417 5.83 -7.24 10.31
N CYS A 418 7.02 -7.54 9.78
CA CYS A 418 7.99 -6.49 9.47
C CYS A 418 7.42 -5.48 8.46
N LEU A 419 6.75 -5.93 7.39
CA LEU A 419 6.10 -5.03 6.43
C LEU A 419 4.99 -4.20 7.07
N VAL A 420 4.14 -4.82 7.90
CA VAL A 420 3.08 -4.11 8.65
C VAL A 420 3.67 -3.00 9.50
N CYS A 421 4.68 -3.30 10.32
CA CYS A 421 5.30 -2.32 11.20
C CYS A 421 6.01 -1.22 10.41
N ILE A 422 6.86 -1.58 9.44
CA ILE A 422 7.62 -0.61 8.64
C ILE A 422 6.64 0.31 7.90
N GLY A 423 5.64 -0.24 7.20
CA GLY A 423 4.67 0.56 6.45
C GLY A 423 3.85 1.49 7.34
N PHE A 424 3.32 0.99 8.47
CA PHE A 424 2.52 1.80 9.39
C PHE A 424 3.33 2.99 9.94
N TRP A 425 4.51 2.71 10.50
CA TRP A 425 5.33 3.75 11.11
C TRP A 425 5.93 4.72 10.08
N HIS A 426 6.21 4.25 8.86
CA HIS A 426 6.62 5.11 7.77
C HIS A 426 5.55 6.18 7.46
N VAL A 427 4.29 5.76 7.36
CA VAL A 427 3.20 6.70 7.10
C VAL A 427 2.99 7.67 8.25
N SER A 428 2.80 7.15 9.46
CA SER A 428 2.47 7.95 10.63
C SER A 428 3.56 8.95 11.04
N LEU A 429 4.83 8.66 10.77
CA LEU A 429 5.95 9.50 11.21
C LEU A 429 6.62 10.30 10.08
N PHE A 430 6.42 9.95 8.80
CA PHE A 430 7.20 10.53 7.69
C PHE A 430 6.35 10.92 6.48
N SER A 431 5.72 9.95 5.80
CA SER A 431 5.13 10.25 4.48
C SER A 431 3.83 11.06 4.57
N GLN A 432 3.00 10.83 5.59
CA GLN A 432 1.72 11.49 5.77
C GLN A 432 1.26 11.43 7.24
N PRO A 433 1.97 12.12 8.16
CA PRO A 433 1.56 12.18 9.55
C PRO A 433 0.20 12.89 9.68
N ASN A 434 -0.57 12.52 10.71
CA ASN A 434 -1.87 13.14 11.02
C ASN A 434 -1.73 14.58 11.51
N ASN A 435 -0.63 14.89 12.18
CA ASN A 435 -0.29 16.18 12.75
C ASN A 435 1.20 16.47 12.49
N ASP A 436 1.60 17.74 12.46
CA ASP A 436 2.99 18.15 12.40
C ASP A 436 3.27 19.08 13.61
N PRO A 437 4.07 18.66 14.61
CA PRO A 437 4.72 17.35 14.72
C PRO A 437 3.72 16.18 14.95
N PRO A 438 4.10 14.93 14.63
CA PRO A 438 3.21 13.77 14.78
C PRO A 438 2.76 13.54 16.22
N ALA A 439 1.46 13.36 16.43
CA ALA A 439 0.87 13.04 17.73
C ALA A 439 1.09 11.56 18.07
N ILE A 440 2.17 11.27 18.80
CA ILE A 440 2.65 9.91 19.06
C ILE A 440 1.61 9.05 19.80
N ASP A 441 0.88 9.64 20.74
CA ASP A 441 -0.20 9.00 21.49
C ASP A 441 -1.36 8.56 20.59
N GLU A 442 -1.81 9.42 19.67
CA GLU A 442 -2.84 9.06 18.68
C GLU A 442 -2.36 7.93 17.75
N ILE A 443 -1.09 7.97 17.33
CA ILE A 443 -0.50 6.96 16.45
C ILE A 443 -0.50 5.59 17.13
N PHE A 444 -0.11 5.51 18.41
CA PHE A 444 -0.19 4.27 19.18
C PHE A 444 -1.63 3.78 19.35
N GLY A 445 -2.59 4.70 19.55
CA GLY A 445 -4.01 4.37 19.60
C GLY A 445 -4.53 3.71 18.33
N ARG A 446 -4.04 4.14 17.15
CA ARG A 446 -4.39 3.56 15.84
C ARG A 446 -3.65 2.26 15.53
N PHE A 447 -2.46 2.05 16.11
CA PHE A 447 -1.62 0.90 15.80
C PHE A 447 -2.23 -0.42 16.27
N LEU A 448 -2.82 -0.47 17.47
CA LEU A 448 -3.36 -1.72 18.04
C LEU A 448 -4.51 -2.32 17.19
N PRO A 449 -5.56 -1.55 16.81
CA PRO A 449 -6.59 -2.06 15.89
C PRO A 449 -6.01 -2.43 14.51
N THR A 450 -5.00 -1.70 14.04
CA THR A 450 -4.29 -2.03 12.78
C THR A 450 -3.66 -3.40 12.84
N LEU A 451 -3.00 -3.76 13.95
CA LEU A 451 -2.45 -5.10 14.16
C LEU A 451 -3.54 -6.18 14.14
N PHE A 452 -4.71 -5.92 14.74
CA PHE A 452 -5.82 -6.87 14.71
C PHE A 452 -6.32 -7.16 13.28
N VAL A 453 -6.54 -6.11 12.48
CA VAL A 453 -6.96 -6.27 11.08
C VAL A 453 -5.85 -6.92 10.24
N ALA A 454 -4.59 -6.55 10.46
CA ALA A 454 -3.45 -7.19 9.82
C ALA A 454 -3.38 -8.69 10.16
N TYR A 455 -3.72 -9.09 11.39
CA TYR A 455 -3.83 -10.51 11.72
C TYR A 455 -4.97 -11.20 10.95
N ALA A 456 -6.12 -10.53 10.78
CA ALA A 456 -7.21 -11.05 9.95
C ALA A 456 -6.80 -11.23 8.47
N PHE A 457 -6.03 -10.31 7.91
CA PHE A 457 -5.44 -10.45 6.57
C PHE A 457 -4.50 -11.65 6.47
N TRP A 458 -3.66 -11.85 7.49
CA TRP A 458 -2.81 -13.04 7.56
C TRP A 458 -3.63 -14.32 7.52
N ARG A 459 -4.68 -14.41 8.34
CA ARG A 459 -5.53 -15.61 8.47
C ARG A 459 -6.38 -15.88 7.24
N SER A 460 -6.87 -14.83 6.57
CA SER A 460 -7.79 -14.95 5.43
C SER A 460 -7.09 -15.16 4.10
N ALA A 461 -5.88 -14.63 3.88
CA ALA A 461 -5.25 -14.66 2.56
C ALA A 461 -3.72 -14.81 2.56
N ILE A 462 -2.99 -13.96 3.30
CA ILE A 462 -1.51 -13.88 3.14
C ILE A 462 -0.83 -15.21 3.47
N ARG A 463 -1.30 -15.95 4.50
CA ARG A 463 -0.73 -17.25 4.89
C ARG A 463 -0.79 -18.32 3.80
N PHE A 464 -1.71 -18.20 2.85
CA PHE A 464 -1.89 -19.17 1.76
C PHE A 464 -1.01 -18.86 0.54
N THR A 465 -0.52 -17.62 0.44
CA THR A 465 0.20 -17.09 -0.73
C THR A 465 1.67 -16.90 -0.42
N MET A 466 1.99 -16.05 0.57
CA MET A 466 3.36 -15.62 0.85
C MET A 466 4.34 -16.78 1.09
N PRO A 467 4.04 -17.80 1.94
CA PRO A 467 4.97 -18.91 2.16
C PRO A 467 5.32 -19.68 0.87
N LYS A 468 4.39 -19.77 -0.08
CA LYS A 468 4.55 -20.51 -1.33
C LYS A 468 5.33 -19.72 -2.38
N ILE A 469 5.27 -18.39 -2.34
CA ILE A 469 5.99 -17.51 -3.27
C ILE A 469 7.43 -17.32 -2.78
N ILE A 470 7.63 -16.97 -1.51
CA ILE A 470 8.97 -16.70 -0.95
C ILE A 470 9.89 -17.92 -0.94
N ALA A 471 9.34 -19.13 -0.90
CA ALA A 471 10.12 -20.37 -0.93
C ALA A 471 10.77 -20.65 -2.29
N LYS A 472 10.37 -19.95 -3.35
CA LYS A 472 10.79 -20.21 -4.74
C LYS A 472 12.00 -19.38 -5.15
N ALA A 473 11.93 -18.05 -5.01
CA ALA A 473 12.99 -17.14 -5.41
C ALA A 473 12.92 -15.84 -4.57
N PRO A 474 13.94 -15.52 -3.74
CA PRO A 474 14.00 -14.30 -2.94
C PRO A 474 13.85 -13.01 -3.75
N LEU A 475 14.53 -12.87 -4.90
CA LEU A 475 14.49 -11.66 -5.70
C LEU A 475 13.12 -11.44 -6.34
N GLU A 476 12.59 -12.49 -6.98
CA GLU A 476 11.25 -12.43 -7.55
C GLU A 476 10.21 -12.05 -6.50
N SER A 477 10.30 -12.66 -5.31
CA SER A 477 9.38 -12.36 -4.21
C SER A 477 9.52 -10.92 -3.71
N CYS A 478 10.75 -10.41 -3.63
CA CYS A 478 11.04 -9.02 -3.30
C CYS A 478 10.31 -8.07 -4.25
N VAL A 479 10.50 -8.26 -5.57
CA VAL A 479 9.86 -7.42 -6.60
C VAL A 479 8.34 -7.55 -6.55
N LEU A 480 7.80 -8.77 -6.47
CA LEU A 480 6.35 -9.00 -6.47
C LEU A 480 5.66 -8.33 -5.29
N TYR A 481 6.19 -8.45 -4.07
CA TYR A 481 5.55 -7.86 -2.89
C TYR A 481 5.86 -6.36 -2.73
N LEU A 482 7.12 -5.94 -2.88
CA LEU A 482 7.53 -4.57 -2.58
C LEU A 482 7.06 -3.55 -3.62
N SER A 483 6.90 -3.96 -4.89
CA SER A 483 6.39 -3.06 -5.95
C SER A 483 4.99 -2.56 -5.62
N GLY A 484 4.05 -3.46 -5.32
CA GLY A 484 2.71 -3.09 -4.89
C GLY A 484 2.73 -2.40 -3.52
N PHE A 485 3.48 -2.94 -2.56
CA PHE A 485 3.50 -2.45 -1.18
C PHE A 485 3.87 -0.97 -1.07
N TRP A 486 4.99 -0.55 -1.65
CA TRP A 486 5.41 0.85 -1.57
C TRP A 486 4.50 1.79 -2.37
N VAL A 487 3.93 1.34 -3.47
CA VAL A 487 2.91 2.10 -4.22
C VAL A 487 1.67 2.35 -3.34
N GLY A 488 1.24 1.36 -2.55
CA GLY A 488 0.11 1.50 -1.62
C GLY A 488 0.43 2.33 -0.37
N VAL A 489 1.62 2.13 0.23
CA VAL A 489 2.08 2.91 1.40
C VAL A 489 2.17 4.39 1.08
N LEU A 490 2.58 4.74 -0.14
CA LEU A 490 2.72 6.10 -0.64
C LEU A 490 1.48 6.58 -1.42
N ASN A 491 0.27 6.18 -1.00
CA ASN A 491 -0.99 6.56 -1.66
C ASN A 491 -1.09 8.07 -1.95
N ASN A 492 -0.62 8.92 -1.03
CA ASN A 492 -0.58 10.38 -1.15
C ASN A 492 0.29 10.91 -2.31
N LEU A 493 1.26 10.10 -2.76
CA LEU A 493 2.15 10.40 -3.88
C LEU A 493 1.82 9.59 -5.13
N THR A 494 0.97 8.56 -5.01
CA THR A 494 0.57 7.69 -6.12
C THR A 494 -0.89 7.95 -6.52
N PHE A 495 -1.86 7.29 -5.89
CA PHE A 495 -3.26 7.34 -6.33
C PHE A 495 -3.94 8.67 -6.04
N ASP A 496 -3.61 9.38 -4.95
CA ASP A 496 -4.22 10.68 -4.63
C ASP A 496 -3.83 11.79 -5.62
N ARG A 497 -2.84 11.53 -6.49
CA ARG A 497 -2.44 12.44 -7.57
C ARG A 497 -3.25 12.28 -8.84
N LEU A 498 -3.99 11.20 -8.95
CA LEU A 498 -4.88 11.00 -10.06
C LEU A 498 -5.98 12.10 -10.02
N PRO A 499 -6.43 12.62 -11.17
CA PRO A 499 -7.44 13.69 -11.25
C PRO A 499 -8.86 13.17 -10.91
N LEU A 500 -9.00 12.43 -9.81
CA LEU A 500 -10.23 11.82 -9.31
C LEU A 500 -10.30 12.01 -7.79
N SER A 501 -11.15 12.91 -7.33
CA SER A 501 -11.39 13.10 -5.89
C SER A 501 -12.64 12.38 -5.40
N ARG A 502 -13.69 12.32 -6.22
CA ARG A 502 -14.99 11.75 -5.89
C ARG A 502 -15.59 11.08 -7.13
N LEU A 503 -16.23 9.93 -6.95
CA LEU A 503 -16.90 9.16 -8.02
C LEU A 503 -18.34 9.65 -8.27
N THR A 504 -18.58 10.95 -8.10
CA THR A 504 -19.86 11.60 -8.39
C THR A 504 -19.83 12.16 -9.81
N SER A 505 -20.97 12.12 -10.51
CA SER A 505 -21.09 12.67 -11.87
C SER A 505 -20.73 14.16 -11.92
N SER A 506 -20.99 14.90 -10.84
CA SER A 506 -20.68 16.33 -10.71
C SER A 506 -19.18 16.63 -10.58
N ASP A 507 -18.34 15.68 -10.15
CA ASP A 507 -16.92 15.95 -9.86
C ASP A 507 -15.96 15.38 -10.90
N ILE A 508 -16.33 14.29 -11.58
CA ILE A 508 -15.50 13.64 -12.61
C ILE A 508 -15.20 14.61 -13.78
N GLY A 509 -16.16 15.49 -14.11
CA GLY A 509 -16.01 16.48 -15.19
C GLY A 509 -15.26 17.76 -14.81
N LYS A 510 -15.00 18.01 -13.52
CA LYS A 510 -14.39 19.27 -13.05
C LYS A 510 -12.87 19.32 -13.21
N ARG A 511 -12.20 18.15 -13.26
CA ARG A 511 -10.74 18.07 -13.44
C ARG A 511 -10.40 17.61 -14.85
N ALA A 512 -9.47 18.31 -15.49
CA ALA A 512 -8.89 17.86 -16.75
C ALA A 512 -8.30 16.44 -16.58
N GLY A 513 -8.69 15.52 -17.46
CA GLY A 513 -8.24 14.13 -17.43
C GLY A 513 -9.01 13.19 -16.49
N GLY A 514 -9.94 13.68 -15.65
CA GLY A 514 -10.69 12.85 -14.69
C GLY A 514 -11.44 11.67 -15.34
N VAL A 515 -12.18 11.93 -16.42
CA VAL A 515 -12.91 10.89 -17.18
C VAL A 515 -11.95 9.81 -17.71
N VAL A 516 -10.83 10.22 -18.30
CA VAL A 516 -9.83 9.30 -18.87
C VAL A 516 -9.24 8.42 -17.78
N THR A 517 -8.83 9.02 -16.65
CA THR A 517 -8.32 8.29 -15.49
C THR A 517 -9.35 7.28 -14.97
N LEU A 518 -10.63 7.65 -14.88
CA LEU A 518 -11.67 6.74 -14.41
C LEU A 518 -11.83 5.53 -15.32
N VAL A 519 -11.88 5.76 -16.64
CA VAL A 519 -12.00 4.67 -17.62
C VAL A 519 -10.81 3.72 -17.54
N VAL A 520 -9.58 4.24 -17.49
CA VAL A 520 -8.37 3.43 -17.36
C VAL A 520 -8.39 2.63 -16.06
N LEU A 521 -8.75 3.26 -14.93
CA LEU A 521 -8.83 2.60 -13.64
C LEU A 521 -9.86 1.46 -13.65
N ILE A 522 -11.05 1.68 -14.21
CA ILE A 522 -12.09 0.65 -14.35
C ILE A 522 -11.58 -0.52 -15.19
N VAL A 523 -10.92 -0.27 -16.32
CA VAL A 523 -10.36 -1.32 -17.17
C VAL A 523 -9.31 -2.15 -16.42
N VAL A 524 -8.37 -1.49 -15.73
CA VAL A 524 -7.33 -2.18 -14.95
C VAL A 524 -7.96 -3.03 -13.84
N VAL A 525 -8.87 -2.46 -13.06
CA VAL A 525 -9.55 -3.18 -11.96
C VAL A 525 -10.37 -4.35 -12.51
N ALA A 526 -11.07 -4.18 -13.63
CA ALA A 526 -11.83 -5.25 -14.27
C ALA A 526 -10.92 -6.40 -14.74
N VAL A 527 -9.78 -6.10 -15.36
CA VAL A 527 -8.80 -7.12 -15.77
C VAL A 527 -8.26 -7.87 -14.55
N CYS A 528 -7.91 -7.15 -13.47
CA CYS A 528 -7.47 -7.77 -12.22
C CYS A 528 -8.56 -8.66 -11.60
N ALA A 529 -9.81 -8.21 -11.57
CA ALA A 529 -10.95 -8.94 -11.04
C ALA A 529 -11.26 -10.20 -11.86
N ILE A 530 -11.33 -10.08 -13.19
CA ILE A 530 -11.52 -11.22 -14.10
C ILE A 530 -10.41 -12.25 -13.90
N ASN A 531 -9.16 -11.80 -13.83
CA ASN A 531 -8.04 -12.70 -13.56
C ASN A 531 -8.23 -13.47 -12.24
N GLN A 532 -8.58 -12.79 -11.14
CA GLN A 532 -8.80 -13.48 -9.86
C GLN A 532 -10.00 -14.43 -9.89
N VAL A 533 -11.11 -14.05 -10.54
CA VAL A 533 -12.27 -14.94 -10.73
C VAL A 533 -11.87 -16.21 -11.49
N LEU A 534 -11.06 -16.09 -12.54
CA LEU A 534 -10.56 -17.25 -13.29
C LEU A 534 -9.65 -18.14 -12.43
N VAL A 535 -8.81 -17.56 -11.58
CA VAL A 535 -7.97 -18.31 -10.63
C VAL A 535 -8.82 -19.05 -9.61
N ILE A 536 -9.77 -18.36 -8.96
CA ILE A 536 -10.68 -18.95 -7.97
C ILE A 536 -11.50 -20.07 -8.61
N ARG A 537 -12.02 -19.88 -9.82
CA ARG A 537 -12.77 -20.90 -10.56
C ARG A 537 -11.99 -22.19 -10.73
N LYS A 538 -10.70 -22.12 -11.08
CA LYS A 538 -9.83 -23.31 -11.23
C LYS A 538 -9.68 -24.11 -9.94
N THR A 539 -9.92 -23.50 -8.78
CA THR A 539 -9.84 -24.20 -7.48
C THR A 539 -11.15 -24.84 -7.03
N GLY A 540 -12.27 -24.55 -7.69
CA GLY A 540 -13.61 -24.98 -7.27
C GLY A 540 -14.25 -24.14 -6.16
N TRP A 541 -13.55 -23.15 -5.60
CA TRP A 541 -14.05 -22.31 -4.49
C TRP A 541 -14.92 -21.12 -4.94
N LEU A 542 -15.14 -20.93 -6.23
CA LEU A 542 -15.83 -19.73 -6.75
C LEU A 542 -17.21 -19.50 -6.13
N PRO A 543 -18.11 -20.50 -6.00
CA PRO A 543 -19.42 -20.27 -5.38
C PRO A 543 -19.32 -19.79 -3.93
N TYR A 544 -18.35 -20.30 -3.16
CA TYR A 544 -18.13 -19.91 -1.77
C TYR A 544 -17.72 -18.44 -1.66
N TYR A 545 -16.76 -17.99 -2.48
CA TYR A 545 -16.33 -16.59 -2.50
C TYR A 545 -17.44 -15.66 -2.99
N VAL A 546 -18.14 -16.03 -4.07
CA VAL A 546 -19.28 -15.26 -4.58
C VAL A 546 -20.35 -15.11 -3.50
N GLY A 547 -20.68 -16.18 -2.76
CA GLY A 547 -21.64 -16.11 -1.66
C GLY A 547 -21.26 -15.07 -0.59
N TRP A 548 -20.02 -15.07 -0.13
CA TRP A 548 -19.55 -14.08 0.86
C TRP A 548 -19.49 -12.66 0.31
N TYR A 549 -19.10 -12.47 -0.95
CA TYR A 549 -19.12 -11.15 -1.59
C TYR A 549 -20.55 -10.63 -1.79
N LEU A 550 -21.52 -11.51 -2.08
CA LEU A 550 -22.93 -11.14 -2.13
C LEU A 550 -23.44 -10.70 -0.76
N VAL A 551 -23.10 -11.42 0.31
CA VAL A 551 -23.44 -11.02 1.69
C VAL A 551 -22.82 -9.66 2.04
N GLY A 552 -21.53 -9.46 1.75
CA GLY A 552 -20.87 -8.17 1.96
C GLY A 552 -21.50 -7.04 1.15
N GLY A 553 -21.87 -7.31 -0.10
CA GLY A 553 -22.59 -6.39 -0.97
C GLY A 553 -23.97 -6.00 -0.41
N LEU A 554 -24.72 -6.96 0.12
CA LEU A 554 -26.00 -6.70 0.79
C LEU A 554 -25.82 -5.84 2.06
N VAL A 555 -24.78 -6.08 2.86
CA VAL A 555 -24.47 -5.24 4.02
C VAL A 555 -24.17 -3.81 3.59
N ILE A 556 -23.33 -3.62 2.56
CA ILE A 556 -23.02 -2.29 2.01
C ILE A 556 -24.28 -1.62 1.46
N MET A 557 -25.15 -2.37 0.78
CA MET A 557 -26.43 -1.87 0.29
C MET A 557 -27.32 -1.38 1.43
N VAL A 558 -27.46 -2.16 2.51
CA VAL A 558 -28.23 -1.74 3.70
C VAL A 558 -27.64 -0.46 4.30
N LEU A 559 -26.31 -0.37 4.45
CA LEU A 559 -25.64 0.82 4.95
C LEU A 559 -25.86 2.05 4.05
N ALA A 560 -25.87 1.85 2.73
CA ALA A 560 -26.11 2.91 1.75
C ALA A 560 -27.56 3.42 1.74
N LEU A 561 -28.51 2.62 2.25
CA LEU A 561 -29.94 2.96 2.32
C LEU A 561 -30.34 3.59 3.67
N LEU A 562 -29.40 3.77 4.61
CA LEU A 562 -29.69 4.42 5.89
C LEU A 562 -30.04 5.90 5.69
N PRO A 563 -31.18 6.39 6.23
CA PRO A 563 -31.62 7.77 6.04
C PRO A 563 -30.66 8.75 6.72
N GLY A 564 -30.38 9.88 6.06
CA GLY A 564 -29.52 10.95 6.59
C GLY A 564 -28.02 10.65 6.57
N LEU A 565 -27.61 9.46 6.11
CA LEU A 565 -26.22 9.06 5.94
C LEU A 565 -25.92 8.81 4.46
N SER A 566 -24.64 8.89 4.10
CA SER A 566 -24.16 8.48 2.79
C SER A 566 -22.94 7.58 2.94
N LEU A 567 -22.86 6.60 2.05
CA LEU A 567 -21.76 5.65 1.99
C LEU A 567 -20.48 6.36 1.54
N ARG A 568 -19.42 6.27 2.35
CA ARG A 568 -18.07 6.72 1.99
C ARG A 568 -17.09 5.59 2.20
N LEU A 569 -16.67 4.97 1.11
CA LEU A 569 -15.63 3.95 1.14
C LEU A 569 -14.26 4.63 1.16
N HIS A 570 -13.70 4.79 2.36
CA HIS A 570 -12.30 5.16 2.54
C HIS A 570 -11.39 4.09 1.93
N HIS A 571 -10.23 4.49 1.39
CA HIS A 571 -9.33 3.58 0.69
C HIS A 571 -8.79 2.45 1.56
N TYR A 572 -8.81 2.56 2.89
CA TYR A 572 -8.45 1.47 3.80
C TYR A 572 -9.50 0.34 3.84
N ILE A 573 -10.77 0.63 3.51
CA ILE A 573 -11.86 -0.37 3.48
C ILE A 573 -11.74 -1.26 2.25
N ILE A 574 -11.23 -0.72 1.13
CA ILE A 574 -11.06 -1.45 -0.13
C ILE A 574 -10.19 -2.71 0.05
N PRO A 575 -8.99 -2.65 0.67
CA PRO A 575 -8.22 -3.82 1.06
C PRO A 575 -8.97 -4.82 1.92
N ILE A 576 -9.77 -4.37 2.90
CA ILE A 576 -10.52 -5.27 3.78
C ILE A 576 -11.46 -6.16 2.95
N ILE A 577 -12.07 -5.60 1.90
CA ILE A 577 -12.99 -6.31 1.00
C ILE A 577 -12.21 -7.18 -0.01
N LEU A 578 -11.16 -6.65 -0.63
CA LEU A 578 -10.53 -7.29 -1.79
C LEU A 578 -9.45 -8.31 -1.43
N LEU A 579 -8.74 -8.14 -0.31
CA LEU A 579 -7.58 -8.95 0.04
C LEU A 579 -7.91 -10.44 0.21
N PRO A 580 -9.06 -10.87 0.80
CA PRO A 580 -9.46 -12.28 0.82
C PRO A 580 -9.51 -12.95 -0.56
N GLY A 581 -9.91 -12.21 -1.61
CA GLY A 581 -9.96 -12.70 -2.99
C GLY A 581 -8.58 -13.03 -3.58
N THR A 582 -7.50 -12.65 -2.91
CA THR A 582 -6.11 -12.90 -3.33
C THR A 582 -5.46 -14.09 -2.63
N ALA A 583 -6.22 -14.94 -1.91
CA ALA A 583 -5.71 -16.06 -1.10
C ALA A 583 -5.06 -17.23 -1.89
N PHE A 584 -4.71 -17.02 -3.16
CA PHE A 584 -4.23 -18.04 -4.08
C PHE A 584 -2.77 -17.77 -4.46
N PRO A 585 -1.90 -18.79 -4.50
CA PRO A 585 -0.46 -18.62 -4.66
C PRO A 585 -0.04 -18.33 -6.11
N THR A 586 -0.50 -17.21 -6.66
CA THR A 586 -0.12 -16.69 -7.98
C THR A 586 0.79 -15.47 -7.83
N LYS A 587 1.60 -15.17 -8.85
CA LYS A 587 2.46 -13.98 -8.86
C LYS A 587 1.65 -12.68 -8.77
N LEU A 588 0.52 -12.61 -9.47
CA LEU A 588 -0.38 -11.46 -9.42
C LEU A 588 -1.00 -11.28 -8.04
N SER A 589 -1.42 -12.37 -7.38
CA SER A 589 -1.92 -12.30 -6.01
C SER A 589 -0.89 -11.75 -5.02
N ALA A 590 0.41 -12.01 -5.23
CA ALA A 590 1.46 -11.40 -4.40
C ALA A 590 1.55 -9.87 -4.61
N ILE A 591 1.49 -9.39 -5.85
CA ILE A 591 1.46 -7.94 -6.16
C ILE A 591 0.23 -7.28 -5.55
N TYR A 592 -0.95 -7.90 -5.71
CA TYR A 592 -2.20 -7.38 -5.15
C TYR A 592 -2.15 -7.35 -3.62
N GLN A 593 -1.60 -8.39 -2.97
CA GLN A 593 -1.44 -8.40 -1.52
C GLN A 593 -0.50 -7.31 -1.02
N GLY A 594 0.62 -7.07 -1.71
CA GLY A 594 1.51 -5.95 -1.42
C GLY A 594 0.76 -4.62 -1.49
N LEU A 595 0.12 -4.36 -2.63
CA LEU A 595 -0.63 -3.12 -2.87
C LEU A 595 -1.75 -2.88 -1.86
N LEU A 596 -2.61 -3.88 -1.64
CA LEU A 596 -3.74 -3.77 -0.73
C LEU A 596 -3.28 -3.62 0.73
N LEU A 597 -2.21 -4.30 1.14
CA LEU A 597 -1.63 -4.10 2.46
C LEU A 597 -1.12 -2.65 2.60
N GLY A 598 -0.37 -2.15 1.62
CA GLY A 598 0.14 -0.78 1.62
C GLY A 598 -0.99 0.27 1.71
N LEU A 599 -2.03 0.12 0.89
CA LEU A 599 -3.21 1.01 0.90
C LEU A 599 -3.94 1.00 2.25
N PHE A 600 -4.08 -0.19 2.85
CA PHE A 600 -4.68 -0.32 4.17
C PHE A 600 -3.85 0.43 5.22
N LEU A 601 -2.54 0.18 5.26
CA LEU A 601 -1.64 0.82 6.21
C LEU A 601 -1.63 2.34 6.03
N ASN A 602 -1.56 2.84 4.79
CA ASN A 602 -1.63 4.27 4.54
C ASN A 602 -2.91 4.89 5.11
N GLY A 603 -4.07 4.31 4.78
CA GLY A 603 -5.35 4.89 5.21
C GLY A 603 -5.52 4.93 6.73
N VAL A 604 -5.23 3.83 7.43
CA VAL A 604 -5.41 3.80 8.90
C VAL A 604 -4.32 4.57 9.65
N ALA A 605 -3.10 4.63 9.12
CA ALA A 605 -2.00 5.37 9.73
C ALA A 605 -2.21 6.89 9.63
N ALA A 606 -2.56 7.38 8.43
CA ALA A 606 -2.75 8.81 8.17
C ALA A 606 -4.09 9.33 8.75
N PHE A 607 -5.19 8.62 8.48
CA PHE A 607 -6.55 9.11 8.75
C PHE A 607 -7.28 8.39 9.88
N GLY A 608 -6.79 7.21 10.30
CA GLY A 608 -7.48 6.39 11.30
C GLY A 608 -8.58 5.52 10.69
N PHE A 609 -9.45 4.98 11.55
CA PHE A 609 -10.56 4.10 11.17
C PHE A 609 -11.85 4.90 10.97
N ASP A 610 -11.86 5.76 9.96
CA ASP A 610 -13.00 6.64 9.68
C ASP A 610 -14.29 5.88 9.35
N PRO A 611 -15.47 6.34 9.80
CA PRO A 611 -16.74 5.65 9.57
C PRO A 611 -17.03 5.36 8.10
N ILE A 612 -17.56 4.17 7.81
CA ILE A 612 -18.02 3.76 6.46
C ILE A 612 -19.26 4.54 5.99
N VAL A 613 -20.06 5.03 6.93
CA VAL A 613 -21.23 5.89 6.70
C VAL A 613 -21.03 7.21 7.43
N GLN A 614 -21.24 8.31 6.71
CA GLN A 614 -21.07 9.67 7.25
C GLN A 614 -22.30 10.51 6.89
N SER A 615 -22.59 11.55 7.66
CA SER A 615 -23.67 12.48 7.32
C SER A 615 -23.30 13.29 6.07
N ALA A 616 -24.30 13.74 5.31
CA ALA A 616 -24.07 14.62 4.16
C ALA A 616 -23.30 15.90 4.54
N ALA A 617 -23.49 16.40 5.77
CA ALA A 617 -22.74 17.54 6.30
C ALA A 617 -21.25 17.20 6.48
N ALA A 618 -20.90 16.04 7.03
CA ALA A 618 -19.51 15.61 7.21
C ALA A 618 -18.78 15.37 5.87
N LEU A 619 -19.51 14.99 4.82
CA LEU A 619 -18.97 14.73 3.48
C LEU A 619 -18.73 15.98 2.65
N ARG A 620 -19.50 17.04 2.92
CA ARG A 620 -19.47 18.29 2.16
C ARG A 620 -18.13 19.02 2.32
N GLN A 621 -17.48 18.90 3.48
CA GLN A 621 -16.27 19.65 3.84
C GLN A 621 -16.51 21.16 3.67
N ASP A 622 -15.66 21.86 2.92
CA ASP A 622 -15.73 23.27 2.60
C ASP A 622 -16.51 23.58 1.30
N ALA A 623 -17.27 22.63 0.76
CA ALA A 623 -18.15 22.89 -0.39
C ALA A 623 -19.42 23.67 -0.01
N THR A 624 -19.98 24.40 -0.97
CA THR A 624 -21.26 25.13 -0.81
C THR A 624 -22.40 24.20 -0.35
N LEU A 625 -23.25 24.70 0.54
CA LEU A 625 -24.38 24.02 1.16
C LEU A 625 -25.53 23.72 0.17
N GLY A 626 -25.67 24.53 -0.89
CA GLY A 626 -26.86 24.57 -1.73
C GLY A 626 -28.04 25.27 -1.05
N SER A 627 -27.75 26.18 -0.12
CA SER A 627 -28.74 26.93 0.65
C SER A 627 -29.39 28.05 -0.17
N LEU A 628 -30.49 28.63 0.36
CA LEU A 628 -31.09 29.82 -0.21
C LEU A 628 -30.07 30.97 -0.22
N LEU A 629 -30.10 31.78 -1.27
CA LEU A 629 -29.19 32.91 -1.44
C LEU A 629 -29.95 34.23 -1.29
N PRO A 630 -29.44 35.19 -0.51
CA PRO A 630 -29.97 36.54 -0.49
C PRO A 630 -29.91 37.23 -1.85
N THR A 631 -30.79 38.19 -2.08
CA THR A 631 -30.83 38.98 -3.31
C THR A 631 -30.48 40.44 -3.02
N PHE A 632 -29.49 40.99 -3.72
CA PHE A 632 -29.22 42.42 -3.67
C PHE A 632 -30.32 43.21 -4.38
N LEU A 633 -30.80 44.27 -3.74
CA LEU A 633 -31.69 45.27 -4.36
C LEU A 633 -30.88 46.37 -5.05
N THR A 634 -29.67 46.63 -4.55
CA THR A 634 -28.65 47.39 -5.29
C THR A 634 -28.10 46.50 -6.41
N ASN A 635 -28.36 46.90 -7.65
CA ASN A 635 -27.94 46.18 -8.85
C ASN A 635 -27.55 47.18 -9.95
N SER A 636 -27.13 46.67 -11.10
CA SER A 636 -26.68 47.48 -12.25
C SER A 636 -27.70 48.50 -12.75
N THR A 637 -28.98 48.34 -12.44
CA THR A 637 -30.08 49.27 -12.81
C THR A 637 -30.46 50.25 -11.71
N THR A 638 -30.20 49.93 -10.44
CA THR A 638 -30.56 50.77 -9.29
C THR A 638 -29.37 51.52 -8.69
N TRP A 639 -28.15 51.16 -9.08
CA TRP A 639 -26.92 51.84 -8.70
C TRP A 639 -26.79 53.22 -9.36
N ASP A 640 -26.67 54.27 -8.55
CA ASP A 640 -26.45 55.63 -9.03
C ASP A 640 -24.97 55.95 -9.10
N ALA A 641 -24.35 55.74 -10.26
CA ALA A 641 -22.93 56.03 -10.46
C ALA A 641 -22.55 57.53 -10.33
N SER A 642 -23.55 58.44 -10.31
CA SER A 642 -23.31 59.88 -10.18
C SER A 642 -23.19 60.36 -8.73
N SER A 643 -23.69 59.58 -7.77
CA SER A 643 -23.65 59.92 -6.34
C SER A 643 -22.31 59.53 -5.70
N PRO A 644 -21.69 60.38 -4.86
CA PRO A 644 -20.47 60.03 -4.14
C PRO A 644 -20.64 58.78 -3.29
N LEU A 645 -19.63 57.89 -3.28
CA LEU A 645 -19.64 56.62 -2.53
C LEU A 645 -19.98 56.82 -1.03
N ALA A 646 -19.55 57.94 -0.46
CA ALA A 646 -19.84 58.37 0.91
C ALA A 646 -21.34 58.36 1.27
N ASN A 647 -22.20 58.65 0.29
CA ASN A 647 -23.64 58.80 0.47
C ASN A 647 -24.43 57.58 -0.05
N GLN A 648 -23.74 56.52 -0.49
CA GLN A 648 -24.38 55.33 -1.04
C GLN A 648 -24.58 54.25 0.01
N THR A 649 -25.68 53.51 -0.12
CA THR A 649 -25.98 52.35 0.71
C THR A 649 -26.25 51.12 -0.17
N LEU A 650 -25.65 50.01 0.23
CA LEU A 650 -25.91 48.69 -0.33
C LEU A 650 -27.18 48.14 0.32
N LYS A 651 -28.15 47.71 -0.48
CA LYS A 651 -29.45 47.20 0.01
C LYS A 651 -29.73 45.79 -0.50
N TRP A 652 -30.44 45.00 0.31
CA TRP A 652 -30.86 43.64 -0.04
C TRP A 652 -32.28 43.33 0.42
N ALA A 653 -32.85 42.28 -0.18
CA ALA A 653 -34.21 41.84 0.07
C ALA A 653 -34.39 41.32 1.51
N PRO A 654 -35.61 41.44 2.09
CA PRO A 654 -35.91 40.89 3.41
C PRO A 654 -35.79 39.37 3.46
N LEU A 655 -35.74 38.82 4.68
CA LEU A 655 -35.74 37.38 4.92
C LEU A 655 -36.96 36.71 4.25
N PRO A 656 -36.84 35.44 3.80
CA PRO A 656 -37.97 34.68 3.29
C PRO A 656 -39.11 34.64 4.32
N GLN A 657 -40.34 34.90 3.88
CA GLN A 657 -41.54 34.95 4.75
C GLN A 657 -42.11 33.57 5.11
N ASP A 658 -41.42 32.50 4.72
CA ASP A 658 -41.87 31.13 4.98
C ASP A 658 -41.82 30.82 6.48
N ALA A 659 -42.91 30.27 7.02
CA ALA A 659 -43.07 29.97 8.45
C ALA A 659 -42.05 28.93 8.98
N GLU A 660 -41.34 28.24 8.09
CA GLU A 660 -40.27 27.28 8.39
C GLU A 660 -38.85 27.82 8.12
N SER A 661 -38.71 29.12 7.80
CA SER A 661 -37.41 29.74 7.53
C SER A 661 -36.52 29.71 8.77
N LEU A 662 -35.36 29.04 8.64
CA LEU A 662 -34.36 28.91 9.71
C LEU A 662 -33.45 30.14 9.85
N TRP A 663 -33.62 31.16 8.99
CA TRP A 663 -32.72 32.30 8.89
C TRP A 663 -33.19 33.45 9.80
N SER A 664 -32.30 33.94 10.66
CA SER A 664 -32.55 35.05 11.59
C SER A 664 -31.87 36.36 11.18
N GLY A 665 -30.97 36.35 10.19
CA GLY A 665 -30.28 37.55 9.72
C GLY A 665 -29.43 37.34 8.48
N PHE A 666 -28.46 38.22 8.30
CA PHE A 666 -27.57 38.32 7.14
C PHE A 666 -26.11 38.45 7.58
N ALA A 667 -25.20 37.90 6.78
CA ALA A 667 -23.77 38.14 6.85
C ALA A 667 -23.29 38.76 5.52
N LEU A 668 -22.54 39.86 5.59
CA LEU A 668 -21.96 40.54 4.42
C LEU A 668 -20.43 40.47 4.48
N LEU A 669 -19.84 39.90 3.45
CA LEU A 669 -18.41 40.06 3.16
C LEU A 669 -18.21 41.29 2.29
N VAL A 670 -17.26 42.13 2.68
CA VAL A 670 -16.69 43.19 1.84
C VAL A 670 -15.20 42.92 1.71
N ASP A 671 -14.72 42.76 0.49
CA ASP A 671 -13.33 42.45 0.16
C ASP A 671 -12.82 41.19 0.88
N ASP A 672 -13.62 40.12 0.79
CA ASP A 672 -13.37 38.79 1.41
C ASP A 672 -13.35 38.80 2.96
N ILE A 673 -13.77 39.88 3.63
CA ILE A 673 -13.85 39.97 5.09
C ILE A 673 -15.28 40.29 5.55
N GLU A 674 -15.76 39.62 6.59
CA GLU A 674 -17.06 39.91 7.18
C GLU A 674 -17.08 41.32 7.79
N ARG A 675 -17.94 42.20 7.27
CA ARG A 675 -18.11 43.59 7.76
C ARG A 675 -19.46 43.84 8.41
N TYR A 676 -20.41 42.92 8.22
CA TYR A 676 -21.73 43.04 8.81
C TYR A 676 -22.30 41.66 9.14
N ALA A 677 -22.92 41.56 10.31
CA ALA A 677 -23.71 40.43 10.76
C ALA A 677 -24.91 40.97 11.54
N GLY A 678 -26.15 40.70 11.07
CA GLY A 678 -27.36 41.23 11.72
C GLY A 678 -28.63 41.17 10.87
N THR A 679 -29.70 41.82 11.35
CA THR A 679 -31.06 41.79 10.77
C THR A 679 -31.38 42.93 9.80
N GLY A 680 -30.49 43.91 9.70
CA GLY A 680 -30.61 45.07 8.83
C GLY A 680 -30.60 44.68 7.36
N LEU A 681 -31.20 45.57 6.55
CA LEU A 681 -31.37 45.38 5.10
C LEU A 681 -30.49 46.31 4.27
N GLU A 682 -29.63 47.08 4.94
CA GLU A 682 -28.75 48.05 4.32
C GLU A 682 -27.39 48.15 5.01
N PHE A 683 -26.37 48.52 4.23
CA PHE A 683 -25.01 48.76 4.70
C PHE A 683 -24.44 50.03 4.04
N ALA A 684 -23.89 50.95 4.85
CA ALA A 684 -23.34 52.20 4.36
C ALA A 684 -21.96 51.99 3.73
N LEU A 685 -21.74 52.56 2.53
CA LEU A 685 -20.50 52.39 1.78
C LEU A 685 -19.46 53.49 2.03
N GLY A 686 -19.77 54.48 2.87
CA GLY A 686 -18.91 55.66 3.03
C GLY A 686 -17.55 55.43 3.71
N GLY A 687 -17.31 54.25 4.28
CA GLY A 687 -16.01 53.85 4.78
C GLY A 687 -15.07 53.25 3.72
N LEU A 688 -15.53 53.07 2.48
CA LEU A 688 -14.79 52.40 1.41
C LEU A 688 -14.01 53.39 0.54
N ASN A 689 -12.89 52.93 -0.02
CA ASN A 689 -12.03 53.75 -0.87
C ASN A 689 -12.48 53.68 -2.33
N ALA A 690 -13.11 54.75 -2.82
CA ALA A 690 -13.62 54.81 -4.19
C ALA A 690 -12.56 54.65 -5.30
N SER A 691 -11.26 54.72 -4.98
CA SER A 691 -10.18 54.58 -5.98
C SER A 691 -9.81 53.12 -6.29
N ILE A 692 -10.35 52.16 -5.54
CA ILE A 692 -10.08 50.72 -5.70
C ILE A 692 -11.39 49.94 -5.88
N PRO A 693 -11.38 48.78 -6.55
CA PRO A 693 -12.56 47.95 -6.65
C PRO A 693 -12.97 47.39 -5.28
N HIS A 694 -14.26 47.12 -5.11
CA HIS A 694 -14.80 46.48 -3.92
C HIS A 694 -15.68 45.28 -4.29
N PHE A 695 -15.54 44.18 -3.54
CA PHE A 695 -16.28 42.94 -3.76
C PHE A 695 -17.25 42.66 -2.62
N PHE A 696 -18.53 42.44 -2.94
CA PHE A 696 -19.59 42.23 -1.96
C PHE A 696 -20.20 40.85 -2.11
N ARG A 697 -20.32 40.11 -1.00
CA ARG A 697 -21.03 38.83 -0.96
C ARG A 697 -21.96 38.77 0.23
N LEU A 698 -23.16 38.25 0.03
CA LEU A 698 -24.21 38.22 1.04
C LEU A 698 -24.63 36.78 1.29
N ALA A 699 -24.81 36.41 2.56
CA ALA A 699 -25.35 35.12 2.97
C ALA A 699 -26.49 35.34 3.97
N PHE A 700 -27.44 34.42 4.00
CA PHE A 700 -28.35 34.31 5.14
C PHE A 700 -27.59 33.73 6.34
N MET A 701 -27.99 34.11 7.54
CA MET A 701 -27.43 33.57 8.78
C MET A 701 -28.54 33.17 9.74
N SER A 702 -28.26 32.17 10.56
CA SER A 702 -29.05 31.79 11.73
C SER A 702 -28.16 31.83 12.97
N ASP A 703 -28.75 31.60 14.15
CA ASP A 703 -28.02 31.58 15.42
C ASP A 703 -26.94 30.48 15.50
N SER A 704 -26.98 29.49 14.60
CA SER A 704 -26.09 28.33 14.61
C SER A 704 -25.24 28.16 13.35
N GLN A 705 -25.59 28.80 12.23
CA GLN A 705 -24.88 28.63 10.96
C GLN A 705 -25.04 29.81 10.01
N THR A 706 -24.10 29.94 9.08
CA THR A 706 -24.20 30.84 7.93
C THR A 706 -24.43 30.01 6.68
N GLY A 707 -25.35 30.47 5.84
CA GLY A 707 -25.64 29.89 4.53
C GLY A 707 -24.51 30.13 3.53
N ASP A 708 -24.79 29.81 2.27
CA ASP A 708 -23.88 30.09 1.17
C ASP A 708 -23.84 31.59 0.90
N PHE A 709 -22.64 32.08 0.64
CA PHE A 709 -22.46 33.44 0.15
C PHE A 709 -22.83 33.49 -1.33
N THR A 710 -23.50 34.55 -1.76
CA THR A 710 -23.62 34.87 -3.19
C THR A 710 -22.24 34.98 -3.84
N LYS A 711 -22.14 34.80 -5.15
CA LYS A 711 -20.94 35.27 -5.87
C LYS A 711 -20.78 36.78 -5.71
N ALA A 712 -19.57 37.29 -5.95
CA ALA A 712 -19.27 38.69 -5.74
C ALA A 712 -20.07 39.60 -6.68
N ALA A 713 -20.82 40.53 -6.09
CA ALA A 713 -21.12 41.79 -6.76
C ALA A 713 -19.87 42.67 -6.71
N THR A 714 -19.59 43.42 -7.77
CA THR A 714 -18.33 44.19 -7.87
C THR A 714 -18.62 45.65 -8.17
N LEU A 715 -18.06 46.55 -7.36
CA LEU A 715 -18.00 47.97 -7.63
C LEU A 715 -16.60 48.31 -8.12
N TRP A 716 -16.48 48.83 -9.34
CA TRP A 716 -15.20 49.26 -9.91
C TRP A 716 -14.90 50.74 -9.60
N PRO A 717 -13.61 51.15 -9.59
CA PRO A 717 -13.22 52.55 -9.33
C PRO A 717 -13.83 53.58 -10.28
N ASN A 718 -14.20 53.15 -11.49
CA ASN A 718 -14.86 54.00 -12.47
C ASN A 718 -16.37 54.20 -12.18
N GLY A 719 -16.87 53.73 -11.03
CA GLY A 719 -18.27 53.81 -10.62
C GLY A 719 -19.17 52.71 -11.22
N THR A 720 -18.62 51.76 -11.98
CA THR A 720 -19.40 50.68 -12.60
C THR A 720 -19.75 49.61 -11.57
N TRP A 721 -21.03 49.29 -11.47
CA TRP A 721 -21.53 48.15 -10.69
C TRP A 721 -21.73 46.93 -11.58
N VAL A 722 -21.27 45.77 -11.12
CA VAL A 722 -21.47 44.47 -11.76
C VAL A 722 -22.24 43.56 -10.80
N ASP A 723 -23.38 43.06 -11.29
CA ASP A 723 -24.25 42.18 -10.52
C ASP A 723 -23.58 40.82 -10.25
N PRO A 724 -23.89 40.18 -9.12
CA PRO A 724 -23.34 38.88 -8.80
C PRO A 724 -23.85 37.84 -9.79
N LEU A 725 -22.96 36.97 -10.25
CA LEU A 725 -23.36 35.81 -11.06
C LEU A 725 -24.23 34.85 -10.22
N PRO A 726 -25.12 34.06 -10.86
CA PRO A 726 -25.92 33.07 -10.16
C PRO A 726 -25.07 32.00 -9.44
N GLY A 727 -25.60 31.51 -8.31
CA GLY A 727 -25.06 30.41 -7.53
C GLY A 727 -24.31 30.84 -6.26
N GLY A 728 -24.13 29.89 -5.36
CA GLY A 728 -23.37 30.07 -4.12
C GLY A 728 -21.86 30.06 -4.37
N SER A 729 -21.13 30.65 -3.44
CA SER A 729 -19.68 30.70 -3.42
C SER A 729 -19.18 30.41 -2.01
N TYR A 730 -17.96 29.89 -1.93
CA TYR A 730 -17.26 29.60 -0.68
C TYR A 730 -15.89 30.27 -0.69
#